data_AF-A0A3C1SK73-F1
#
_entry.id   AF-A0A3C1SK73-F1
#
_cell.length_a   1.000
_cell.length_b   1.000
_cell.length_c   1.000
_cell.angle_alpha   90.00
_cell.angle_beta   90.00
_cell.angle_gamma   90.00
#
_symmetry.space_group_name_H-M   'P 1'
#
loop_
_entity.id
_entity.type
_entity.pdbx_description
1 polymer ?
#
loop_
_entity_poly.entity_id
_entity_poly.type
_entity_poly.pdbx_seq_one_letter_code
_entity_poly.pdbx_strand_id
1 'polypeptide(L)'
;MTFREFLAQKKAKGEPVFFDGGMGTMIQKTGVSDYDIPEDLNFSNPDVIKDIHAQYLRAGSAVITANSFGANPIKISGTKYTAQDYITKAIQLVKESISEAEANGIKGPHFCAWDSGQIGKLLEPMGPLTFDQAYNSYKEAALAAEKAGADLALIETMSDLYEVKAAVLAIHENTSLPVVTTMTYQTNLRTLTGADVLTCVTYLESLHVDMLGFNCGGSLSEDEELTRLFCQYAHLPLLVQPNAGLPVVVKGKTEFKITPQTFAQSQVKNRQCGVVALGGCCGTTPEHIAQMVQLTKDIPCSLSKAHNNTFLCSYNKALQVGDTAGPVIIGERINPTGKKKCKEALQAKDMQFFIDEAESQISQGAHILDVNVGLPGIDEAQMMVDAIKTIQSTFNIPLQIDSSESAVLEKALRYYNGKALVNSVNGKQEVMDAVFPLIARYGGSVVALCIDEKGIAPTAEGRCAVARKIITEAAKYGIEPRDIFIDTLTLTVSSEQKTALETVKAIRLLHEEFKEEGLRFVLGVSNISFGLPRRDIINSRFFMLALDAGLSACIINPASQQMMDTFRAYRTLSCYDENALEYIQTYTGTLDPTSAKAKEQYLKDSIANGTISISLNGIVPQEKKSNTQVKSDFPATKASGDEAELISIIEKGFKDQAGPVTKKLLSKMQSVEIIDRCIVPALDAVGKDFENGKKFLPQLLLSAETVGNAFSVIKESLAQSGKAESSKGTVVLATVFGDIHDIGKNIVKAMLENYGYEVIDLGKNVDPQLIIDTVLEKNIQLVGLSALMTTTVANMEETIKQLRAALAKENRTCKIVVGGAVLTPEYAEKIGADYYSKDAMQTVAVAKEVFGS
;
A
#
# COMPACT_ATOMS: atom_id res chain seq x y z
N MET A 1 6.98 34.64 22.35
CA MET A 1 6.46 33.27 22.11
C MET A 1 6.95 32.88 20.73
N THR A 2 7.59 31.72 20.60
CA THR A 2 8.02 31.19 19.30
C THR A 2 6.84 30.55 18.56
N PHE A 3 6.95 30.33 17.25
CA PHE A 3 5.90 29.66 16.49
C PHE A 3 5.67 28.21 16.96
N ARG A 4 6.73 27.48 17.35
CA ARG A 4 6.61 26.12 17.93
C ARG A 4 5.80 26.12 19.23
N GLU A 5 6.06 27.07 20.13
CA GLU A 5 5.31 27.23 21.38
C GLU A 5 3.82 27.53 21.10
N PHE A 6 3.56 28.43 20.14
CA PHE A 6 2.22 28.79 19.72
C PHE A 6 1.47 27.59 19.12
N LEU A 7 2.11 26.86 18.20
CA LEU A 7 1.55 25.67 17.56
C LEU A 7 1.25 24.57 18.60
N ALA A 8 2.17 24.32 19.52
CA ALA A 8 1.98 23.36 20.60
C ALA A 8 0.80 23.75 21.51
N GLN A 9 0.67 25.03 21.86
CA GLN A 9 -0.46 25.54 22.64
C GLN A 9 -1.79 25.37 21.90
N LYS A 10 -1.83 25.69 20.61
CA LYS A 10 -3.02 25.55 19.76
C LYS A 10 -3.45 24.09 19.63
N LYS A 11 -2.50 23.20 19.35
CA LYS A 11 -2.71 21.74 19.33
C LYS A 11 -3.25 21.22 20.66
N ALA A 12 -2.67 21.62 21.79
CA ALA A 12 -3.09 21.16 23.11
C ALA A 12 -4.51 21.60 23.49
N LYS A 13 -4.94 22.79 23.05
CA LYS A 13 -6.29 23.31 23.25
C LYS A 13 -7.29 22.87 22.18
N GLY A 14 -6.81 22.22 21.12
CA GLY A 14 -7.60 21.90 19.95
C GLY A 14 -8.12 23.14 19.23
N GLU A 15 -7.39 24.26 19.24
CA GLU A 15 -7.73 25.51 18.55
C GLU A 15 -7.04 25.57 17.17
N PRO A 16 -7.67 26.18 16.15
CA PRO A 16 -7.05 26.30 14.82
C PRO A 16 -5.95 27.37 14.76
N VAL A 17 -5.05 27.19 13.80
CA VAL A 17 -4.08 28.19 13.32
C VAL A 17 -4.53 28.70 11.95
N PHE A 18 -4.53 30.01 11.74
CA PHE A 18 -4.99 30.61 10.49
C PHE A 18 -3.83 31.20 9.71
N PHE A 19 -3.64 30.71 8.49
CA PHE A 19 -2.75 31.28 7.48
C PHE A 19 -3.54 32.22 6.57
N ASP A 20 -2.83 33.08 5.87
CA ASP A 20 -3.42 34.01 4.91
C ASP A 20 -3.85 33.33 3.59
N GLY A 21 -4.18 34.16 2.59
CA GLY A 21 -4.63 33.73 1.27
C GLY A 21 -3.65 34.10 0.15
N GLY A 22 -4.09 34.03 -1.10
CA GLY A 22 -3.23 34.19 -2.26
C GLY A 22 -2.72 35.61 -2.52
N MET A 23 -1.43 35.88 -2.23
CA MET A 23 -0.74 37.14 -2.56
C MET A 23 -0.86 37.53 -4.04
N GLY A 24 -0.54 36.62 -4.96
CA GLY A 24 -0.62 36.89 -6.41
C GLY A 24 -2.04 37.24 -6.87
N THR A 25 -3.07 36.68 -6.25
CA THR A 25 -4.48 37.02 -6.55
C THR A 25 -4.81 38.45 -6.13
N MET A 26 -4.32 38.87 -4.96
CA MET A 26 -4.52 40.22 -4.45
C MET A 26 -3.75 41.25 -5.28
N ILE A 27 -2.52 40.95 -5.68
CA ILE A 27 -1.74 41.79 -6.60
C ILE A 27 -2.51 42.00 -7.91
N GLN A 28 -3.02 40.94 -8.54
CA GLN A 28 -3.79 41.03 -9.78
C GLN A 28 -5.04 41.92 -9.64
N LYS A 29 -5.71 41.91 -8.47
CA LYS A 29 -6.89 42.75 -8.20
C LYS A 29 -6.57 44.24 -8.11
N THR A 30 -5.34 44.61 -7.75
CA THR A 30 -4.94 46.03 -7.67
C THR A 30 -4.85 46.70 -9.05
N GLY A 31 -4.71 45.89 -10.11
CA GLY A 31 -4.51 46.38 -11.48
C GLY A 31 -3.07 46.81 -11.78
N VAL A 32 -2.16 46.74 -10.80
CA VAL A 32 -0.73 46.91 -11.03
C VAL A 32 -0.24 45.78 -11.92
N SER A 33 0.43 46.14 -13.03
CA SER A 33 0.92 45.20 -14.04
C SER A 33 2.35 45.49 -14.50
N ASP A 34 2.97 46.55 -13.96
CA ASP A 34 4.34 46.96 -14.27
C ASP A 34 5.34 46.24 -13.35
N TYR A 35 5.43 44.91 -13.51
CA TYR A 35 6.41 44.05 -12.83
C TYR A 35 6.69 42.82 -13.69
N ASP A 36 7.91 42.29 -13.63
CA ASP A 36 8.27 41.05 -14.32
C ASP A 36 7.95 39.84 -13.44
N ILE A 37 8.24 39.96 -12.13
CA ILE A 37 7.88 38.97 -11.11
C ILE A 37 7.16 39.65 -9.93
N PRO A 38 6.21 38.99 -9.25
CA PRO A 38 5.45 39.60 -8.14
C PRO A 38 6.33 40.21 -7.04
N GLU A 39 7.52 39.65 -6.82
CA GLU A 39 8.48 40.11 -5.81
C GLU A 39 9.08 41.50 -6.12
N ASP A 40 9.03 41.98 -7.37
CA ASP A 40 9.48 43.33 -7.73
C ASP A 40 8.66 44.41 -7.00
N LEU A 41 7.39 44.11 -6.72
CA LEU A 41 6.48 45.01 -6.02
C LEU A 41 6.90 45.29 -4.57
N ASN A 42 7.75 44.44 -3.99
CA ASN A 42 8.37 44.71 -2.68
C ASN A 42 9.21 46.00 -2.70
N PHE A 43 9.71 46.39 -3.87
CA PHE A 43 10.52 47.59 -4.07
C PHE A 43 9.75 48.70 -4.78
N SER A 44 9.03 48.39 -5.86
CA SER A 44 8.34 49.41 -6.66
C SER A 44 7.04 49.90 -6.02
N ASN A 45 6.33 49.04 -5.29
CA ASN A 45 5.01 49.32 -4.73
C ASN A 45 4.85 48.75 -3.30
N PRO A 46 5.77 49.06 -2.36
CA PRO A 46 5.78 48.45 -1.02
C PRO A 46 4.49 48.70 -0.23
N ASP A 47 3.84 49.86 -0.42
CA ASP A 47 2.59 50.18 0.26
C ASP A 47 1.42 49.30 -0.20
N VAL A 48 1.43 48.84 -1.46
CA VAL A 48 0.43 47.90 -1.97
C VAL A 48 0.58 46.54 -1.27
N ILE A 49 1.82 46.05 -1.16
CA ILE A 49 2.11 44.77 -0.49
C ILE A 49 1.76 44.85 1.00
N LYS A 50 2.12 45.93 1.69
CA LYS A 50 1.74 46.15 3.09
C LYS A 50 0.23 46.21 3.30
N ASP A 51 -0.51 46.87 2.41
CA ASP A 51 -1.96 46.91 2.49
C ASP A 51 -2.57 45.51 2.35
N ILE A 52 -2.06 44.68 1.42
CA ILE A 52 -2.50 43.28 1.27
C ILE A 52 -2.26 42.49 2.57
N HIS A 53 -1.06 42.58 3.17
CA HIS A 53 -0.78 41.94 4.45
C HIS A 53 -1.73 42.43 5.56
N ALA A 54 -1.97 43.75 5.64
CA ALA A 54 -2.88 44.35 6.60
C ALA A 54 -4.34 43.88 6.40
N GLN A 55 -4.77 43.62 5.17
CA GLN A 55 -6.09 43.06 4.88
C GLN A 55 -6.23 41.63 5.42
N TYR A 56 -5.21 40.78 5.26
CA TYR A 56 -5.24 39.41 5.80
C TYR A 56 -5.11 39.34 7.33
N LEU A 57 -4.35 40.27 7.94
CA LEU A 57 -4.34 40.45 9.40
C LEU A 57 -5.73 40.82 9.93
N ARG A 58 -6.41 41.77 9.28
CA ARG A 58 -7.80 42.15 9.60
C ARG A 58 -8.79 41.00 9.41
N ALA A 59 -8.54 40.11 8.45
CA ALA A 59 -9.36 38.92 8.23
C ALA A 59 -9.18 37.84 9.31
N GLY A 60 -8.18 37.97 10.20
CA GLY A 60 -7.95 37.04 11.32
C GLY A 60 -6.81 36.04 11.11
N SER A 61 -5.94 36.27 10.13
CA SER A 61 -4.76 35.43 9.89
C SER A 61 -3.74 35.64 11.02
N ALA A 62 -3.20 34.55 11.57
CA ALA A 62 -2.11 34.56 12.55
C ALA A 62 -0.74 34.43 11.90
N VAL A 63 -0.66 33.76 10.75
CA VAL A 63 0.57 33.60 9.95
C VAL A 63 0.39 34.33 8.63
N ILE A 64 1.31 35.24 8.33
CA ILE A 64 1.35 36.01 7.08
C ILE A 64 2.54 35.56 6.26
N THR A 65 2.29 35.19 5.00
CA THR A 65 3.31 34.77 4.04
C THR A 65 3.97 35.99 3.42
N ALA A 66 5.30 36.05 3.47
CA ALA A 66 6.06 37.09 2.80
C ALA A 66 5.92 36.96 1.28
N ASN A 67 5.88 38.07 0.54
CA ASN A 67 5.88 38.05 -0.93
C ASN A 67 7.27 37.65 -1.46
N SER A 68 7.62 36.37 -1.31
CA SER A 68 8.94 35.80 -1.62
C SER A 68 8.87 34.42 -2.27
N PHE A 69 7.68 33.94 -2.67
CA PHE A 69 7.46 32.61 -3.24
C PHE A 69 8.50 32.20 -4.30
N GLY A 70 8.79 33.11 -5.24
CA GLY A 70 9.74 32.92 -6.33
C GLY A 70 11.18 33.26 -5.99
N ALA A 71 11.47 33.87 -4.83
CA ALA A 71 12.75 34.46 -4.45
C ALA A 71 13.83 33.42 -4.06
N ASN A 72 14.11 32.47 -4.95
CA ASN A 72 15.16 31.48 -4.81
C ASN A 72 16.37 31.83 -5.71
N PRO A 73 17.63 31.75 -5.23
CA PRO A 73 18.82 32.17 -5.98
C PRO A 73 18.91 31.61 -7.41
N ILE A 74 18.56 30.34 -7.61
CA ILE A 74 18.60 29.71 -8.94
C ILE A 74 17.44 30.19 -9.83
N LYS A 75 16.25 30.40 -9.26
CA LYS A 75 15.02 30.74 -9.99
C LYS A 75 15.03 32.18 -10.49
N ILE A 76 15.50 33.10 -9.66
CA ILE A 76 15.57 34.54 -9.96
C ILE A 76 16.90 34.96 -10.58
N SER A 77 17.75 34.01 -10.97
CA SER A 77 19.02 34.33 -11.63
C SER A 77 18.80 35.21 -12.86
N GLY A 78 19.34 36.42 -12.84
CA GLY A 78 19.22 37.39 -13.92
C GLY A 78 18.11 38.44 -13.76
N THR A 79 17.37 38.43 -12.64
CA THR A 79 16.45 39.51 -12.28
C THR A 79 17.20 40.71 -11.67
N LYS A 80 16.47 41.77 -11.33
CA LYS A 80 17.03 43.05 -10.89
C LYS A 80 17.72 43.00 -9.52
N TYR A 81 17.22 42.19 -8.60
CA TYR A 81 17.72 42.07 -7.23
C TYR A 81 18.13 40.64 -6.91
N THR A 82 18.98 40.45 -5.90
CA THR A 82 19.37 39.11 -5.45
C THR A 82 18.24 38.46 -4.65
N ALA A 83 18.30 37.14 -4.46
CA ALA A 83 17.31 36.42 -3.66
C ALA A 83 17.30 36.93 -2.21
N GLN A 84 18.49 37.19 -1.66
CA GLN A 84 18.64 37.80 -0.34
C GLN A 84 17.94 39.17 -0.26
N ASP A 85 18.05 40.02 -1.29
CA ASP A 85 17.40 41.33 -1.31
C ASP A 85 15.87 41.20 -1.31
N TYR A 86 15.32 40.35 -2.20
CA TYR A 86 13.88 40.10 -2.26
C TYR A 86 13.34 39.53 -0.94
N ILE A 87 13.99 38.52 -0.38
CA ILE A 87 13.60 37.88 0.89
C ILE A 87 13.64 38.90 2.03
N THR A 88 14.75 39.64 2.16
CA THR A 88 14.92 40.63 3.22
C THR A 88 13.83 41.70 3.14
N LYS A 89 13.56 42.21 1.94
CA LYS A 89 12.55 43.25 1.75
C LYS A 89 11.14 42.72 2.02
N ALA A 90 10.80 41.52 1.55
CA ALA A 90 9.50 40.90 1.78
C ALA A 90 9.21 40.70 3.27
N ILE A 91 10.17 40.15 4.02
CA ILE A 91 10.04 39.94 5.48
C ILE A 91 9.91 41.28 6.21
N GLN A 92 10.69 42.29 5.83
CA GLN A 92 10.58 43.63 6.41
C GLN A 92 9.15 44.18 6.26
N LEU A 93 8.55 44.07 5.06
CA LEU A 93 7.19 44.56 4.82
C LEU A 93 6.15 43.83 5.68
N VAL A 94 6.26 42.52 5.86
CA VAL A 94 5.36 41.76 6.75
C VAL A 94 5.51 42.23 8.20
N LYS A 95 6.75 42.39 8.69
CA LYS A 95 7.00 42.84 10.08
C LYS A 95 6.50 44.27 10.33
N GLU A 96 6.65 45.16 9.35
CA GLU A 96 6.07 46.52 9.38
C GLU A 96 4.54 46.44 9.45
N SER A 97 3.90 45.66 8.57
CA SER A 97 2.44 45.47 8.56
C SER A 97 1.90 44.87 9.87
N ILE A 98 2.59 43.90 10.47
CA ILE A 98 2.23 43.34 11.78
C ILE A 98 2.31 44.41 12.86
N SER A 99 3.41 45.17 12.91
CA SER A 99 3.62 46.22 13.89
C SER A 99 2.55 47.33 13.78
N GLU A 100 2.22 47.74 12.56
CA GLU A 100 1.16 48.72 12.29
C GLU A 100 -0.23 48.18 12.65
N ALA A 101 -0.53 46.92 12.34
CA ALA A 101 -1.78 46.26 12.69
C ALA A 101 -1.99 46.18 14.21
N GLU A 102 -0.94 45.80 14.96
CA GLU A 102 -0.97 45.72 16.42
C GLU A 102 -1.12 47.09 17.06
N ALA A 103 -0.43 48.11 16.55
CA ALA A 103 -0.59 49.49 16.98
C ALA A 103 -2.03 50.02 16.73
N ASN A 104 -2.69 49.53 15.68
CA ASN A 104 -4.08 49.83 15.35
C ASN A 104 -5.10 48.91 16.06
N GLY A 105 -4.66 48.11 17.04
CA GLY A 105 -5.53 47.34 17.93
C GLY A 105 -5.89 45.92 17.47
N ILE A 106 -5.30 45.42 16.38
CA ILE A 106 -5.44 44.01 16.00
C ILE A 106 -4.66 43.15 17.01
N LYS A 107 -5.34 42.18 17.64
CA LYS A 107 -4.78 41.36 18.70
C LYS A 107 -4.39 39.97 18.21
N GLY A 108 -3.25 39.48 18.67
CA GLY A 108 -2.83 38.09 18.54
C GLY A 108 -1.31 37.99 18.68
N PRO A 109 -0.74 36.79 18.84
CA PRO A 109 0.58 36.57 18.28
C PRO A 109 0.43 36.46 16.75
N HIS A 110 1.12 37.34 16.03
CA HIS A 110 1.23 37.26 14.57
C HIS A 110 2.65 36.81 14.18
N PHE A 111 2.76 36.03 13.11
CA PHE A 111 4.02 35.44 12.66
C PHE A 111 4.26 35.76 11.18
N CYS A 112 5.51 36.07 10.85
CA CYS A 112 5.99 36.23 9.48
C CYS A 112 6.59 34.91 8.99
N ALA A 113 5.95 34.30 7.99
CA ALA A 113 6.51 33.15 7.29
C ALA A 113 7.36 33.62 6.11
N TRP A 114 8.60 33.16 6.04
CA TRP A 114 9.35 33.16 4.79
C TRP A 114 8.71 32.13 3.87
N ASP A 115 8.09 32.60 2.80
CA ASP A 115 7.44 31.77 1.80
C ASP A 115 8.43 31.48 0.66
N SER A 116 8.63 30.20 0.34
CA SER A 116 9.42 29.76 -0.80
C SER A 116 8.74 28.60 -1.49
N GLY A 117 8.47 28.77 -2.78
CA GLY A 117 8.06 27.68 -3.66
C GLY A 117 9.23 26.86 -4.18
N GLN A 118 8.94 26.09 -5.23
CA GLN A 118 9.93 25.31 -5.99
C GLN A 118 10.92 26.22 -6.74
N ILE A 119 12.15 25.73 -6.89
CA ILE A 119 13.20 26.27 -7.76
C ILE A 119 12.74 26.30 -9.22
N GLY A 120 11.87 25.37 -9.62
CA GLY A 120 11.32 25.29 -10.97
C GLY A 120 12.21 24.55 -11.97
N LYS A 121 13.16 23.74 -11.48
CA LYS A 121 13.99 22.83 -12.28
C LYS A 121 13.98 21.44 -11.64
N LEU A 122 13.79 20.40 -12.45
CA LEU A 122 13.84 19.02 -11.98
C LEU A 122 15.26 18.65 -11.52
N LEU A 123 15.33 17.89 -10.41
CA LEU A 123 16.59 17.36 -9.90
C LEU A 123 17.04 16.13 -10.69
N GLU A 124 18.34 15.84 -10.64
CA GLU A 124 18.91 14.61 -11.17
C GLU A 124 18.23 13.37 -10.55
N PRO A 125 17.95 12.32 -11.35
CA PRO A 125 18.30 12.16 -12.76
C PRO A 125 17.25 12.72 -13.75
N MET A 126 16.12 13.23 -13.27
CA MET A 126 15.01 13.70 -14.13
C MET A 126 15.28 15.06 -14.78
N GLY A 127 16.22 15.83 -14.23
CA GLY A 127 16.66 17.11 -14.78
C GLY A 127 18.12 17.42 -14.44
N PRO A 128 18.58 18.63 -14.81
CA PRO A 128 19.99 19.00 -14.74
C PRO A 128 20.42 19.54 -13.37
N LEU A 129 19.50 19.71 -12.41
CA LEU A 129 19.80 20.30 -11.11
C LEU A 129 20.34 19.22 -10.16
N THR A 130 21.57 19.37 -9.69
CA THR A 130 22.11 18.47 -8.68
C THR A 130 21.48 18.74 -7.32
N PHE A 131 21.43 17.73 -6.45
CA PHE A 131 20.97 17.88 -5.06
C PHE A 131 21.73 18.99 -4.31
N ASP A 132 23.05 19.04 -4.47
CA ASP A 132 23.89 20.02 -3.77
C ASP A 132 23.65 21.45 -4.26
N GLN A 133 23.34 21.64 -5.55
CA GLN A 133 22.92 22.95 -6.06
C GLN A 133 21.59 23.39 -5.46
N ALA A 134 20.61 22.49 -5.40
CA ALA A 134 19.32 22.77 -4.76
C ALA A 134 19.50 23.13 -3.27
N TYR A 135 20.25 22.31 -2.53
CA TYR A 135 20.57 22.54 -1.12
C TYR A 135 21.24 23.90 -0.91
N ASN A 136 22.28 24.22 -1.67
CA ASN A 136 23.00 25.48 -1.51
C ASN A 136 22.12 26.70 -1.82
N SER A 137 21.22 26.59 -2.80
CA SER A 137 20.25 27.64 -3.12
C SER A 137 19.28 27.89 -1.96
N TYR A 138 18.72 26.82 -1.38
CA TYR A 138 17.85 26.95 -0.21
C TYR A 138 18.60 27.43 1.04
N LYS A 139 19.86 27.04 1.22
CA LYS A 139 20.70 27.48 2.33
C LYS A 139 20.90 28.99 2.31
N GLU A 140 21.25 29.56 1.16
CA GLU A 140 21.43 31.01 1.00
C GLU A 140 20.12 31.75 1.32
N ALA A 141 19.00 31.26 0.79
CA ALA A 141 17.68 31.84 1.02
C ALA A 141 17.25 31.76 2.50
N ALA A 142 17.44 30.60 3.15
CA ALA A 142 17.08 30.39 4.55
C ALA A 142 17.88 31.28 5.50
N LEU A 143 19.20 31.43 5.27
CA LEU A 143 20.05 32.33 6.05
C LEU A 143 19.63 33.80 5.89
N ALA A 144 19.24 34.20 4.67
CA ALA A 144 18.69 35.54 4.43
C ALA A 144 17.38 35.75 5.20
N ALA A 145 16.49 34.74 5.19
CA ALA A 145 15.20 34.80 5.85
C ALA A 145 15.31 34.90 7.38
N GLU A 146 16.12 34.04 8.02
CA GLU A 146 16.32 34.08 9.47
C GLU A 146 16.97 35.41 9.89
N LYS A 147 17.97 35.89 9.13
CA LYS A 147 18.62 37.18 9.39
C LYS A 147 17.65 38.36 9.28
N ALA A 148 16.70 38.31 8.34
CA ALA A 148 15.67 39.33 8.19
C ALA A 148 14.57 39.25 9.26
N GLY A 149 14.53 38.17 10.05
CA GLY A 149 13.63 38.01 11.18
C GLY A 149 12.37 37.21 10.88
N ALA A 150 12.37 36.31 9.88
CA ALA A 150 11.29 35.35 9.70
C ALA A 150 11.05 34.53 10.99
N ASP A 151 9.79 34.20 11.27
CA ASP A 151 9.42 33.39 12.44
C ASP A 151 9.29 31.90 12.12
N LEU A 152 9.15 31.56 10.83
CA LEU A 152 9.08 30.21 10.27
C LEU A 152 9.43 30.21 8.77
N ALA A 153 9.79 29.04 8.25
CA ALA A 153 9.92 28.77 6.82
C ALA A 153 8.70 27.97 6.33
N LEU A 154 8.01 28.49 5.32
CA LEU A 154 6.97 27.79 4.57
C LEU A 154 7.55 27.40 3.21
N ILE A 155 7.84 26.11 3.05
CA ILE A 155 8.28 25.52 1.79
C ILE A 155 7.05 24.93 1.11
N GLU A 156 6.42 25.70 0.23
CA GLU A 156 5.09 25.37 -0.30
C GLU A 156 5.04 25.00 -1.77
N THR A 157 3.92 24.38 -2.16
CA THR A 157 3.66 23.95 -3.53
C THR A 157 4.70 22.95 -4.03
N MET A 158 5.24 22.08 -3.18
CA MET A 158 6.30 21.15 -3.55
C MET A 158 5.74 19.94 -4.31
N SER A 159 6.42 19.51 -5.38
CA SER A 159 6.00 18.36 -6.20
C SER A 159 7.08 17.28 -6.36
N ASP A 160 8.29 17.54 -5.85
CA ASP A 160 9.42 16.62 -5.81
C ASP A 160 9.94 16.48 -4.37
N LEU A 161 9.90 15.25 -3.84
CA LEU A 161 10.38 14.96 -2.48
C LEU A 161 11.90 15.12 -2.34
N TYR A 162 12.67 15.03 -3.44
CA TYR A 162 14.11 15.24 -3.35
C TYR A 162 14.48 16.71 -3.17
N GLU A 163 13.73 17.60 -3.83
CA GLU A 163 13.84 19.04 -3.64
C GLU A 163 13.41 19.43 -2.21
N VAL A 164 12.33 18.83 -1.71
CA VAL A 164 11.91 18.97 -0.30
C VAL A 164 13.06 18.59 0.63
N LYS A 165 13.71 17.43 0.43
CA LYS A 165 14.84 17.02 1.26
C LYS A 165 15.98 18.04 1.22
N ALA A 166 16.33 18.55 0.04
CA ALA A 166 17.34 19.59 -0.09
C ALA A 166 16.97 20.87 0.69
N ALA A 167 15.71 21.32 0.59
CA ALA A 167 15.21 22.49 1.29
C ALA A 167 15.20 22.31 2.82
N VAL A 168 14.59 21.22 3.31
CA VAL A 168 14.47 20.94 4.75
C VAL A 168 15.84 20.79 5.40
N LEU A 169 16.77 20.03 4.78
CA LEU A 169 18.12 19.91 5.30
C LEU A 169 18.86 21.25 5.30
N ALA A 170 18.70 22.06 4.25
CA ALA A 170 19.32 23.39 4.20
C ALA A 170 18.84 24.29 5.34
N ILE A 171 17.56 24.21 5.72
CA ILE A 171 16.98 25.01 6.81
C ILE A 171 17.43 24.46 8.16
N HIS A 172 17.29 23.15 8.40
CA HIS A 172 17.62 22.50 9.68
C HIS A 172 19.11 22.60 10.03
N GLU A 173 20.00 22.55 9.02
CA GLU A 173 21.45 22.57 9.25
C GLU A 173 22.02 23.98 9.42
N ASN A 174 21.28 25.02 9.03
CA ASN A 174 21.82 26.39 8.96
C ASN A 174 20.98 27.43 9.71
N THR A 175 19.78 27.09 10.19
CA THR A 175 18.88 28.02 10.88
C THR A 175 18.15 27.33 12.04
N SER A 176 17.44 28.11 12.85
CA SER A 176 16.55 27.64 13.92
C SER A 176 15.06 27.67 13.56
N LEU A 177 14.75 28.10 12.33
CA LEU A 177 13.40 28.31 11.85
C LEU A 177 12.56 27.02 11.92
N PRO A 178 11.32 27.09 12.42
CA PRO A 178 10.34 26.04 12.23
C PRO A 178 10.04 25.82 10.75
N VAL A 179 9.89 24.56 10.34
CA VAL A 179 9.67 24.19 8.93
C VAL A 179 8.25 23.68 8.73
N VAL A 180 7.51 24.40 7.89
CA VAL A 180 6.21 23.98 7.38
C VAL A 180 6.38 23.60 5.92
N THR A 181 5.94 22.41 5.53
CA THR A 181 6.07 21.96 4.14
C THR A 181 4.73 21.55 3.57
N THR A 182 4.37 22.10 2.42
CA THR A 182 3.14 21.72 1.71
C THR A 182 3.45 21.13 0.34
N MET A 183 2.76 20.03 0.04
CA MET A 183 2.84 19.33 -1.24
C MET A 183 1.72 19.80 -2.18
N THR A 184 1.93 19.67 -3.48
CA THR A 184 0.88 19.87 -4.48
C THR A 184 0.63 18.61 -5.29
N TYR A 185 -0.64 18.38 -5.62
CA TYR A 185 -1.13 17.14 -6.22
C TYR A 185 -1.84 17.39 -7.54
N GLN A 186 -1.71 16.44 -8.45
CA GLN A 186 -2.49 16.35 -9.68
C GLN A 186 -3.88 15.74 -9.37
N THR A 187 -4.77 15.72 -10.37
CA THR A 187 -6.13 15.16 -10.25
C THR A 187 -6.15 13.65 -9.95
N ASN A 188 -5.04 12.94 -10.15
CA ASN A 188 -4.87 11.54 -9.76
C ASN A 188 -4.39 11.36 -8.30
N LEU A 189 -4.37 12.44 -7.51
CA LEU A 189 -3.90 12.47 -6.13
C LEU A 189 -2.44 12.07 -5.95
N ARG A 190 -1.61 12.27 -6.99
CA ARG A 190 -0.15 12.08 -6.93
C ARG A 190 0.60 13.38 -7.21
N THR A 191 1.82 13.47 -6.68
CA THR A 191 2.75 14.56 -7.02
C THR A 191 3.27 14.41 -8.46
N LEU A 192 3.99 15.41 -8.95
CA LEU A 192 4.61 15.38 -10.29
C LEU A 192 5.55 14.18 -10.47
N THR A 193 6.30 13.82 -9.42
CA THR A 193 7.23 12.66 -9.40
C THR A 193 6.53 11.34 -9.04
N GLY A 194 5.20 11.36 -8.88
CA GLY A 194 4.35 10.19 -8.74
C GLY A 194 4.14 9.71 -7.30
N ALA A 195 4.57 10.46 -6.28
CA ALA A 195 4.36 10.10 -4.89
C ALA A 195 2.89 10.24 -4.49
N ASP A 196 2.37 9.26 -3.74
CA ASP A 196 1.04 9.33 -3.13
C ASP A 196 1.08 10.01 -1.74
N VAL A 197 -0.09 10.27 -1.16
CA VAL A 197 -0.22 10.94 0.14
C VAL A 197 0.51 10.20 1.25
N LEU A 198 0.40 8.87 1.31
CA LEU A 198 1.08 8.06 2.32
C LEU A 198 2.60 8.21 2.22
N THR A 199 3.14 8.20 1.00
CA THR A 199 4.57 8.41 0.75
C THR A 199 5.01 9.79 1.21
N CYS A 200 4.28 10.85 0.82
CA CYS A 200 4.58 12.22 1.24
C CYS A 200 4.57 12.37 2.76
N VAL A 201 3.54 11.87 3.44
CA VAL A 201 3.45 11.92 4.92
C VAL A 201 4.63 11.18 5.55
N THR A 202 4.89 9.93 5.12
CA THR A 202 6.01 9.13 5.64
C THR A 202 7.35 9.84 5.48
N TYR A 203 7.57 10.47 4.33
CA TYR A 203 8.80 11.17 4.00
C TYR A 203 8.96 12.44 4.83
N LEU A 204 7.94 13.31 4.87
CA LEU A 204 7.97 14.59 5.58
C LEU A 204 8.14 14.40 7.09
N GLU A 205 7.44 13.41 7.67
CA GLU A 205 7.61 13.09 9.09
C GLU A 205 9.02 12.59 9.41
N SER A 206 9.61 11.79 8.51
CA SER A 206 10.99 11.33 8.69
C SER A 206 12.00 12.46 8.67
N LEU A 207 11.72 13.56 7.94
CA LEU A 207 12.58 14.74 7.93
C LEU A 207 12.34 15.68 9.13
N HIS A 208 11.42 15.31 10.04
CA HIS A 208 11.11 16.07 11.25
C HIS A 208 10.65 17.51 10.99
N VAL A 209 9.84 17.73 9.94
CA VAL A 209 9.16 19.03 9.75
C VAL A 209 8.22 19.31 10.93
N ASP A 210 7.93 20.58 11.21
CA ASP A 210 7.07 20.98 12.32
C ASP A 210 5.57 20.85 11.98
N MET A 211 5.24 20.98 10.68
CA MET A 211 3.90 20.85 10.13
C MET A 211 4.00 20.43 8.67
N LEU A 212 3.12 19.53 8.26
CA LEU A 212 3.01 19.08 6.87
C LEU A 212 1.65 19.46 6.30
N GLY A 213 1.51 19.45 4.98
CA GLY A 213 0.26 19.82 4.38
C GLY A 213 0.21 19.72 2.88
N PHE A 214 -0.83 20.30 2.33
CA PHE A 214 -0.95 20.49 0.91
C PHE A 214 -1.63 21.82 0.61
N ASN A 215 -1.26 22.36 -0.54
CA ASN A 215 -1.78 23.61 -1.05
C ASN A 215 -1.90 23.54 -2.57
N CYS A 216 -2.60 24.53 -3.11
CA CYS A 216 -2.92 24.57 -4.54
C CYS A 216 -3.66 23.28 -4.96
N GLY A 217 -3.67 22.94 -6.25
CA GLY A 217 -4.35 21.75 -6.76
C GLY A 217 -5.70 22.05 -7.39
N GLY A 218 -6.60 21.09 -7.30
CA GLY A 218 -7.81 20.99 -8.12
C GLY A 218 -9.05 21.66 -7.53
N SER A 219 -10.07 20.86 -7.30
CA SER A 219 -11.37 21.24 -6.77
C SER A 219 -11.47 21.02 -5.25
N LEU A 220 -12.38 21.76 -4.59
CA LEU A 220 -12.62 21.60 -3.15
C LEU A 220 -12.97 20.15 -2.74
N SER A 221 -13.59 19.36 -3.62
CA SER A 221 -13.86 17.94 -3.37
C SER A 221 -12.60 17.07 -3.37
N GLU A 222 -11.65 17.36 -4.26
CA GLU A 222 -10.35 16.68 -4.27
C GLU A 222 -9.55 17.07 -3.02
N ASP A 223 -9.62 18.34 -2.60
CA ASP A 223 -8.99 18.81 -1.36
C ASP A 223 -9.58 18.15 -0.10
N GLU A 224 -10.89 17.97 -0.05
CA GLU A 224 -11.57 17.23 1.03
C GLU A 224 -11.12 15.76 1.06
N GLU A 225 -10.90 15.14 -0.09
CA GLU A 225 -10.36 13.78 -0.19
C GLU A 225 -8.90 13.69 0.25
N LEU A 226 -8.04 14.59 -0.21
CA LEU A 226 -6.66 14.70 0.26
C LEU A 226 -6.61 14.89 1.77
N THR A 227 -7.47 15.75 2.32
CA THR A 227 -7.56 15.99 3.76
C THR A 227 -7.82 14.70 4.54
N ARG A 228 -8.78 13.88 4.10
CA ARG A 228 -9.05 12.59 4.74
C ARG A 228 -7.83 11.66 4.70
N LEU A 229 -7.14 11.58 3.57
CA LEU A 229 -5.95 10.73 3.42
C LEU A 229 -4.80 11.22 4.31
N PHE A 230 -4.53 12.52 4.34
CA PHE A 230 -3.52 13.08 5.24
C PHE A 230 -3.86 12.84 6.71
N CYS A 231 -5.11 13.10 7.13
CA CYS A 231 -5.55 12.83 8.50
C CYS A 231 -5.52 11.34 8.87
N GLN A 232 -5.59 10.43 7.90
CA GLN A 232 -5.45 8.99 8.15
C GLN A 232 -4.01 8.60 8.52
N TYR A 233 -3.01 9.26 7.94
CA TYR A 233 -1.61 8.84 8.03
C TYR A 233 -0.73 9.75 8.92
N ALA A 234 -1.06 11.04 9.05
CA ALA A 234 -0.19 12.01 9.71
C ALA A 234 -0.34 12.05 11.23
N HIS A 235 0.81 12.07 11.91
CA HIS A 235 1.03 12.32 13.34
C HIS A 235 1.34 13.80 13.61
N LEU A 236 1.84 14.51 12.60
CA LEU A 236 2.11 15.94 12.66
C LEU A 236 0.86 16.79 12.39
N PRO A 237 0.84 18.06 12.86
CA PRO A 237 -0.18 19.03 12.47
C PRO A 237 -0.29 19.16 10.95
N LEU A 238 -1.54 19.20 10.48
CA LEU A 238 -1.88 19.33 9.06
C LEU A 238 -2.27 20.76 8.71
N LEU A 239 -1.64 21.31 7.65
CA LEU A 239 -2.00 22.56 6.97
C LEU A 239 -2.74 22.29 5.66
N VAL A 240 -3.88 22.95 5.45
CA VAL A 240 -4.65 22.87 4.19
C VAL A 240 -4.90 24.27 3.65
N GLN A 241 -4.41 24.53 2.42
CA GLN A 241 -4.54 25.82 1.74
C GLN A 241 -5.05 25.62 0.30
N PRO A 242 -6.35 25.36 0.11
CA PRO A 242 -6.89 25.08 -1.20
C PRO A 242 -7.05 26.35 -2.05
N ASN A 243 -7.21 26.14 -3.35
CA ASN A 243 -7.58 27.20 -4.27
C ASN A 243 -9.06 27.59 -4.09
N ALA A 244 -9.45 28.79 -4.52
CA ALA A 244 -10.85 29.17 -4.68
C ALA A 244 -11.45 28.55 -5.97
N GLY A 245 -11.22 27.24 -6.14
CA GLY A 245 -11.54 26.46 -7.33
C GLY A 245 -10.51 26.57 -8.45
N LEU A 246 -10.79 25.88 -9.56
CA LEU A 246 -9.94 25.95 -10.74
C LEU A 246 -10.06 27.31 -11.43
N PRO A 247 -8.95 27.87 -11.94
CA PRO A 247 -8.97 29.11 -12.70
C PRO A 247 -9.78 28.93 -13.98
N VAL A 248 -10.67 29.89 -14.27
CA VAL A 248 -11.36 29.99 -15.55
C VAL A 248 -10.94 31.26 -16.28
N VAL A 249 -10.80 31.20 -17.60
CA VAL A 249 -10.55 32.40 -18.39
C VAL A 249 -11.89 33.02 -18.78
N VAL A 250 -12.19 34.19 -18.22
CA VAL A 250 -13.38 34.99 -18.53
C VAL A 250 -12.91 36.31 -19.13
N LYS A 251 -13.26 36.57 -20.40
CA LYS A 251 -12.86 37.80 -21.12
C LYS A 251 -11.35 38.07 -21.10
N GLY A 252 -10.53 37.02 -21.19
CA GLY A 252 -9.07 37.13 -21.18
C GLY A 252 -8.45 37.37 -19.79
N LYS A 253 -9.25 37.34 -18.72
CA LYS A 253 -8.78 37.40 -17.33
C LYS A 253 -9.00 36.07 -16.63
N THR A 254 -8.06 35.68 -15.78
CA THR A 254 -8.21 34.51 -14.92
C THR A 254 -9.15 34.87 -13.76
N GLU A 255 -10.27 34.16 -13.63
CA GLU A 255 -11.24 34.33 -12.55
C GLU A 255 -11.39 33.00 -11.78
N PHE A 256 -11.67 33.12 -10.48
CA PHE A 256 -11.96 32.00 -9.58
C PHE A 256 -13.42 32.07 -9.17
N LYS A 257 -14.17 30.98 -9.36
CA LYS A 257 -15.65 30.99 -9.23
C LYS A 257 -16.16 30.64 -7.85
N ILE A 258 -15.33 30.09 -6.97
CA ILE A 258 -15.77 29.70 -5.63
C ILE A 258 -15.98 30.96 -4.80
N THR A 259 -17.10 31.01 -4.10
CA THR A 259 -17.43 32.12 -3.21
C THR A 259 -16.79 31.94 -1.83
N PRO A 260 -16.58 33.03 -1.06
CA PRO A 260 -16.16 32.95 0.34
C PRO A 260 -16.96 31.95 1.19
N GLN A 261 -18.28 31.88 0.98
CA GLN A 261 -19.15 30.99 1.73
C GLN A 261 -18.90 29.52 1.39
N THR A 262 -18.83 29.19 0.10
CA THR A 262 -18.58 27.83 -0.37
C THR A 262 -17.20 27.35 0.07
N PHE A 263 -16.19 28.21 -0.02
CA PHE A 263 -14.83 27.93 0.44
C PHE A 263 -14.82 27.63 1.95
N ALA A 264 -15.40 28.52 2.77
CA ALA A 264 -15.44 28.36 4.21
C ALA A 264 -16.20 27.09 4.65
N GLN A 265 -17.27 26.71 3.94
CA GLN A 265 -18.00 25.45 4.19
C GLN A 265 -17.13 24.20 3.93
N SER A 266 -16.28 24.22 2.91
CA SER A 266 -15.33 23.13 2.68
C SER A 266 -14.27 23.07 3.80
N GLN A 267 -13.77 24.23 4.23
CA GLN A 267 -12.83 24.31 5.35
C GLN A 267 -13.41 23.84 6.69
N VAL A 268 -14.72 24.00 6.92
CA VAL A 268 -15.41 23.38 8.08
C VAL A 268 -15.26 21.86 8.07
N LYS A 269 -15.45 21.21 6.91
CA LYS A 269 -15.29 19.75 6.80
C LYS A 269 -13.84 19.34 7.05
N ASN A 270 -12.89 20.06 6.47
CA ASN A 270 -11.46 19.81 6.67
C ASN A 270 -11.08 19.93 8.14
N ARG A 271 -11.60 20.97 8.83
CA ARG A 271 -11.41 21.17 10.26
C ARG A 271 -11.99 20.03 11.09
N GLN A 272 -13.21 19.60 10.78
CA GLN A 272 -13.86 18.44 11.42
C GLN A 272 -13.10 17.13 11.18
N CYS A 273 -12.38 17.02 10.07
CA CYS A 273 -11.57 15.85 9.73
C CYS A 273 -10.25 15.77 10.53
N GLY A 274 -9.81 16.85 11.18
CA GLY A 274 -8.57 16.83 11.98
C GLY A 274 -7.53 17.88 11.58
N VAL A 275 -7.83 18.77 10.62
CA VAL A 275 -6.88 19.82 10.19
C VAL A 275 -6.64 20.84 11.30
N VAL A 276 -5.37 21.14 11.58
CA VAL A 276 -4.96 22.08 12.64
C VAL A 276 -4.78 23.49 12.11
N ALA A 277 -4.21 23.62 10.90
CA ALA A 277 -3.96 24.91 10.27
C ALA A 277 -4.73 25.05 8.96
N LEU A 278 -5.40 26.18 8.78
CA LEU A 278 -6.27 26.47 7.63
C LEU A 278 -5.81 27.79 6.99
N GLY A 279 -5.78 27.83 5.66
CA GLY A 279 -5.46 29.03 4.90
C GLY A 279 -6.05 28.95 3.49
N GLY A 280 -5.54 29.78 2.58
CA GLY A 280 -5.94 29.76 1.19
C GLY A 280 -4.77 29.94 0.22
N CYS A 281 -4.93 29.43 -1.00
CA CYS A 281 -3.95 29.61 -2.08
C CYS A 281 -4.53 30.49 -3.20
N CYS A 282 -4.44 30.09 -4.47
CA CYS A 282 -4.84 30.91 -5.61
C CYS A 282 -6.35 31.17 -5.59
N GLY A 283 -6.74 32.42 -5.88
CA GLY A 283 -8.14 32.87 -5.90
C GLY A 283 -8.72 33.26 -4.54
N THR A 284 -8.05 32.94 -3.44
CA THR A 284 -8.53 33.25 -2.09
C THR A 284 -8.22 34.70 -1.69
N THR A 285 -9.16 35.33 -0.98
CA THR A 285 -9.14 36.77 -0.66
C THR A 285 -9.38 36.99 0.84
N PRO A 286 -9.20 38.20 1.38
CA PRO A 286 -9.53 38.50 2.76
C PRO A 286 -10.98 38.14 3.15
N GLU A 287 -11.93 38.25 2.23
CA GLU A 287 -13.32 37.81 2.47
C GLU A 287 -13.42 36.29 2.66
N HIS A 288 -12.67 35.50 1.88
CA HIS A 288 -12.62 34.05 2.03
C HIS A 288 -12.03 33.68 3.40
N ILE A 289 -10.92 34.31 3.77
CA ILE A 289 -10.24 34.05 5.05
C ILE A 289 -11.11 34.46 6.23
N ALA A 290 -11.72 35.64 6.20
CA ALA A 290 -12.60 36.10 7.29
C ALA A 290 -13.79 35.16 7.50
N GLN A 291 -14.40 34.68 6.42
CA GLN A 291 -15.52 33.74 6.52
C GLN A 291 -15.07 32.35 7.00
N MET A 292 -13.90 31.87 6.55
CA MET A 292 -13.29 30.65 7.05
C MET A 292 -13.02 30.74 8.55
N VAL A 293 -12.36 31.80 9.02
CA VAL A 293 -12.07 32.05 10.44
C VAL A 293 -13.37 32.06 11.25
N GLN A 294 -14.39 32.79 10.78
CA GLN A 294 -15.68 32.89 11.45
C GLN A 294 -16.35 31.51 11.65
N LEU A 295 -16.31 30.64 10.65
CA LEU A 295 -16.98 29.34 10.70
C LEU A 295 -16.17 28.24 11.40
N THR A 296 -14.84 28.38 11.52
CA THR A 296 -13.97 27.29 12.00
C THR A 296 -13.30 27.54 13.34
N LYS A 297 -13.22 28.80 13.82
CA LYS A 297 -12.51 29.16 15.07
C LYS A 297 -13.00 28.40 16.31
N ASP A 298 -14.31 28.10 16.37
CA ASP A 298 -14.96 27.48 17.52
C ASP A 298 -15.13 25.96 17.34
N ILE A 299 -14.61 25.39 16.25
CA ILE A 299 -14.61 23.94 16.00
C ILE A 299 -13.36 23.35 16.65
N PRO A 300 -13.46 22.63 17.77
CA PRO A 300 -12.32 21.93 18.33
C PRO A 300 -11.92 20.78 17.42
N CYS A 301 -10.63 20.50 17.31
CA CYS A 301 -10.17 19.25 16.71
C CYS A 301 -8.99 18.71 17.50
N SER A 302 -9.01 17.38 17.67
CA SER A 302 -7.84 16.59 18.06
C SER A 302 -7.20 16.06 16.80
N LEU A 303 -5.87 15.98 16.76
CA LEU A 303 -5.21 15.18 15.73
C LEU A 303 -5.82 13.79 15.70
N SER A 304 -6.05 13.29 14.49
CA SER A 304 -6.39 11.89 14.28
C SER A 304 -5.34 11.02 14.97
N LYS A 305 -5.77 9.93 15.61
CA LYS A 305 -4.84 8.90 16.09
C LYS A 305 -4.35 8.14 14.86
N ALA A 306 -3.36 8.69 14.17
CA ALA A 306 -2.68 7.95 13.12
C ALA A 306 -2.11 6.65 13.74
N HIS A 307 -2.22 5.56 12.98
CA HIS A 307 -1.82 4.24 13.45
C HIS A 307 -0.31 4.18 13.64
N ASN A 308 0.17 3.45 14.66
CA ASN A 308 1.59 3.20 14.90
C ASN A 308 2.21 2.21 13.88
N ASN A 309 1.75 2.25 12.64
CA ASN A 309 2.23 1.40 11.56
C ASN A 309 3.64 1.84 11.17
N THR A 310 4.48 0.87 10.82
CA THR A 310 5.85 1.14 10.35
C THR A 310 5.85 1.28 8.84
N PHE A 311 6.39 2.39 8.35
CA PHE A 311 6.57 2.64 6.93
C PHE A 311 8.03 2.98 6.61
N LEU A 312 8.51 2.42 5.51
CA LEU A 312 9.70 2.84 4.78
C LEU A 312 9.26 3.38 3.43
N CYS A 313 10.07 4.21 2.77
CA CYS A 313 9.71 4.67 1.43
C CYS A 313 10.92 4.92 0.53
N SER A 314 10.65 4.80 -0.77
CA SER A 314 11.45 5.41 -1.83
C SER A 314 10.83 6.78 -2.20
N TYR A 315 11.31 7.37 -3.29
CA TYR A 315 10.87 8.69 -3.74
C TYR A 315 9.39 8.80 -4.12
N ASN A 316 8.69 7.68 -4.41
CA ASN A 316 7.28 7.72 -4.80
C ASN A 316 6.42 6.56 -4.28
N LYS A 317 6.98 5.69 -3.44
CA LYS A 317 6.27 4.52 -2.94
C LYS A 317 6.64 4.25 -1.48
N ALA A 318 5.63 4.27 -0.62
CA ALA A 318 5.71 3.76 0.74
C ALA A 318 5.48 2.24 0.78
N LEU A 319 6.18 1.59 1.71
CA LEU A 319 6.05 0.18 2.05
C LEU A 319 5.70 0.09 3.53
N GLN A 320 4.53 -0.47 3.84
CA GLN A 320 4.19 -0.86 5.21
C GLN A 320 4.93 -2.15 5.56
N VAL A 321 5.46 -2.21 6.78
CA VAL A 321 6.14 -3.40 7.31
C VAL A 321 5.39 -3.90 8.54
N GLY A 322 4.94 -5.16 8.50
CA GLY A 322 4.15 -5.77 9.57
C GLY A 322 2.66 -5.44 9.50
N ASP A 323 1.96 -5.64 10.62
CA ASP A 323 0.50 -5.47 10.77
C ASP A 323 -0.30 -6.10 9.64
N THR A 324 -1.15 -5.31 8.96
CA THR A 324 -2.00 -5.73 7.84
C THR A 324 -1.21 -6.12 6.59
N ALA A 325 0.01 -5.61 6.42
CA ALA A 325 0.88 -5.97 5.28
C ALA A 325 1.65 -7.28 5.52
N GLY A 326 1.80 -7.68 6.79
CA GLY A 326 2.57 -8.84 7.19
C GLY A 326 4.08 -8.65 7.02
N PRO A 327 4.87 -9.75 7.08
CA PRO A 327 6.31 -9.68 6.99
C PRO A 327 6.79 -9.34 5.58
N VAL A 328 7.95 -8.69 5.48
CA VAL A 328 8.60 -8.29 4.23
C VAL A 328 9.97 -8.94 4.06
N ILE A 329 10.44 -9.00 2.81
CA ILE A 329 11.77 -9.54 2.45
C ILE A 329 12.75 -8.41 2.17
N ILE A 330 13.92 -8.48 2.80
CA ILE A 330 15.10 -7.66 2.50
C ILE A 330 16.08 -8.52 1.72
N GLY A 331 16.35 -8.15 0.45
CA GLY A 331 17.27 -8.89 -0.41
C GLY A 331 18.73 -8.66 -0.03
N GLU A 332 19.46 -9.72 0.34
CA GLU A 332 20.84 -9.66 0.89
C GLU A 332 21.96 -9.68 -0.17
N ARG A 333 21.65 -9.63 -1.47
CA ARG A 333 22.63 -10.01 -2.51
C ARG A 333 23.64 -8.92 -2.85
N ILE A 334 23.31 -7.64 -2.70
CA ILE A 334 24.23 -6.50 -2.89
C ILE A 334 25.10 -6.36 -1.63
N ASN A 335 26.03 -7.30 -1.46
CA ASN A 335 26.97 -7.34 -0.34
C ASN A 335 28.23 -8.11 -0.76
N PRO A 336 29.43 -7.51 -0.67
CA PRO A 336 30.68 -8.12 -1.13
C PRO A 336 31.17 -9.27 -0.25
N THR A 337 30.65 -9.43 0.97
CA THR A 337 31.12 -10.43 1.93
C THR A 337 30.95 -11.85 1.38
N GLY A 338 32.07 -12.54 1.14
CA GLY A 338 32.09 -13.89 0.56
C GLY A 338 31.67 -13.99 -0.92
N LYS A 339 31.37 -12.87 -1.60
CA LYS A 339 30.84 -12.88 -2.98
C LYS A 339 31.84 -12.27 -3.98
N LYS A 340 32.57 -13.13 -4.69
CA LYS A 340 33.61 -12.74 -5.65
C LYS A 340 33.13 -11.73 -6.71
N LYS A 341 31.98 -11.99 -7.36
CA LYS A 341 31.44 -11.12 -8.42
C LYS A 341 31.14 -9.69 -7.93
N CYS A 342 30.55 -9.56 -6.74
CA CYS A 342 30.26 -8.25 -6.15
C CYS A 342 31.55 -7.49 -5.82
N LYS A 343 32.58 -8.18 -5.29
CA LYS A 343 33.89 -7.56 -5.06
C LYS A 343 34.51 -7.02 -6.35
N GLU A 344 34.50 -7.82 -7.42
CA GLU A 344 35.03 -7.42 -8.72
C GLU A 344 34.27 -6.21 -9.30
N ALA A 345 32.93 -6.21 -9.19
CA ALA A 345 32.09 -5.09 -9.62
C ALA A 345 32.39 -3.80 -8.85
N LEU A 346 32.53 -3.86 -7.53
CA LEU A 346 32.89 -2.70 -6.70
C LEU A 346 34.26 -2.13 -7.07
N GLN A 347 35.26 -2.99 -7.29
CA GLN A 347 36.60 -2.57 -7.69
C GLN A 347 36.60 -1.93 -9.09
N ALA A 348 35.79 -2.47 -10.00
CA ALA A 348 35.64 -1.95 -11.37
C ALA A 348 34.71 -0.72 -11.46
N LYS A 349 34.03 -0.34 -10.38
CA LYS A 349 32.95 0.66 -10.36
C LYS A 349 31.85 0.34 -11.39
N ASP A 350 31.50 -0.93 -11.52
CA ASP A 350 30.47 -1.39 -12.43
C ASP A 350 29.07 -1.07 -11.89
N MET A 351 28.49 0.05 -12.36
CA MET A 351 27.14 0.47 -11.96
C MET A 351 26.04 -0.46 -12.50
N GLN A 352 26.30 -1.13 -13.63
CA GLN A 352 25.33 -2.06 -14.22
C GLN A 352 25.09 -3.26 -13.32
N PHE A 353 26.12 -3.72 -12.59
CA PHE A 353 25.99 -4.77 -11.60
C PHE A 353 24.91 -4.46 -10.54
N PHE A 354 24.84 -3.21 -10.06
CA PHE A 354 23.83 -2.83 -9.06
C PHE A 354 22.42 -2.84 -9.65
N ILE A 355 22.26 -2.42 -10.90
CA ILE A 355 20.97 -2.46 -11.60
C ILE A 355 20.51 -3.91 -11.79
N ASP A 356 21.37 -4.77 -12.32
CA ASP A 356 21.05 -6.18 -12.60
C ASP A 356 20.72 -6.95 -11.30
N GLU A 357 21.48 -6.72 -10.23
CA GLU A 357 21.28 -7.38 -8.95
C GLU A 357 20.05 -6.83 -8.20
N ALA A 358 19.71 -5.55 -8.36
CA ALA A 358 18.46 -4.98 -7.87
C ALA A 358 17.26 -5.58 -8.63
N GLU A 359 17.27 -5.56 -9.97
CA GLU A 359 16.20 -6.14 -10.80
C GLU A 359 15.99 -7.62 -10.49
N SER A 360 17.07 -8.40 -10.40
CA SER A 360 17.00 -9.82 -10.07
C SER A 360 16.35 -10.06 -8.71
N GLN A 361 16.68 -9.27 -7.68
CA GLN A 361 16.10 -9.47 -6.35
C GLN A 361 14.65 -9.03 -6.27
N ILE A 362 14.30 -7.90 -6.91
CA ILE A 362 12.92 -7.39 -6.98
C ILE A 362 12.04 -8.42 -7.69
N SER A 363 12.48 -8.93 -8.85
CA SER A 363 11.72 -9.92 -9.62
C SER A 363 11.50 -11.23 -8.87
N GLN A 364 12.34 -11.53 -7.87
CA GLN A 364 12.24 -12.70 -7.00
C GLN A 364 11.46 -12.46 -5.70
N GLY A 365 10.91 -11.25 -5.49
CA GLY A 365 10.04 -10.92 -4.35
C GLY A 365 10.73 -10.16 -3.21
N ALA A 366 11.88 -9.51 -3.45
CA ALA A 366 12.42 -8.55 -2.49
C ALA A 366 11.52 -7.32 -2.39
N HIS A 367 11.24 -6.89 -1.16
CA HIS A 367 10.44 -5.69 -0.86
C HIS A 367 11.33 -4.51 -0.44
N ILE A 368 12.54 -4.81 0.05
CA ILE A 368 13.60 -3.88 0.42
C ILE A 368 14.91 -4.47 -0.15
N LEU A 369 15.86 -3.63 -0.55
CA LEU A 369 17.20 -4.07 -0.93
C LEU A 369 18.22 -3.67 0.12
N ASP A 370 18.96 -4.65 0.66
CA ASP A 370 20.15 -4.40 1.47
C ASP A 370 21.30 -3.97 0.55
N VAL A 371 21.94 -2.85 0.86
CA VAL A 371 23.04 -2.28 0.08
C VAL A 371 24.25 -2.13 0.99
N ASN A 372 25.18 -3.07 0.87
CA ASN A 372 26.47 -3.04 1.53
C ASN A 372 27.59 -2.96 0.47
N VAL A 373 28.46 -1.96 0.58
CA VAL A 373 29.60 -1.76 -0.33
C VAL A 373 30.95 -1.83 0.39
N GLY A 374 30.96 -2.38 1.60
CA GLY A 374 32.14 -2.48 2.46
C GLY A 374 33.22 -3.38 1.86
N LEU A 375 34.24 -2.77 1.25
CA LEU A 375 35.37 -3.47 0.65
C LEU A 375 36.69 -2.75 0.97
N PRO A 376 37.71 -3.44 1.52
CA PRO A 376 39.00 -2.81 1.74
C PRO A 376 39.63 -2.30 0.43
N GLY A 377 40.14 -1.07 0.45
CA GLY A 377 40.85 -0.46 -0.67
C GLY A 377 40.01 0.38 -1.64
N ILE A 378 38.72 0.60 -1.34
CA ILE A 378 37.88 1.57 -2.07
C ILE A 378 37.42 2.71 -1.15
N ASP A 379 36.99 3.83 -1.73
CA ASP A 379 36.24 4.86 -1.02
C ASP A 379 34.80 4.37 -0.82
N GLU A 380 34.55 3.72 0.32
CA GLU A 380 33.24 3.15 0.66
C GLU A 380 32.15 4.23 0.66
N ALA A 381 32.45 5.42 1.15
CA ALA A 381 31.47 6.49 1.29
C ALA A 381 31.03 7.02 -0.09
N GLN A 382 31.97 7.22 -1.01
CA GLN A 382 31.61 7.62 -2.38
C GLN A 382 30.92 6.48 -3.15
N MET A 383 31.41 5.25 -3.02
CA MET A 383 30.80 4.09 -3.68
C MET A 383 29.36 3.87 -3.21
N MET A 384 29.07 4.08 -1.92
CA MET A 384 27.72 3.96 -1.37
C MET A 384 26.78 4.99 -2.00
N VAL A 385 27.24 6.24 -2.14
CA VAL A 385 26.48 7.30 -2.82
C VAL A 385 26.22 6.95 -4.29
N ASP A 386 27.24 6.46 -4.99
CA ASP A 386 27.12 6.06 -6.41
C ASP A 386 26.13 4.90 -6.57
N ALA A 387 26.18 3.90 -5.69
CA ALA A 387 25.25 2.77 -5.68
C ALA A 387 23.80 3.21 -5.39
N ILE A 388 23.59 4.06 -4.37
CA ILE A 388 22.27 4.58 -4.02
C ILE A 388 21.68 5.40 -5.17
N LYS A 389 22.44 6.35 -5.73
CA LYS A 389 21.99 7.16 -6.87
C LYS A 389 21.64 6.29 -8.08
N THR A 390 22.45 5.27 -8.35
CA THR A 390 22.21 4.31 -9.42
C THR A 390 20.90 3.55 -9.21
N ILE A 391 20.71 2.92 -8.05
CA ILE A 391 19.51 2.11 -7.76
C ILE A 391 18.26 2.99 -7.75
N GLN A 392 18.26 4.12 -7.04
CA GLN A 392 17.06 4.98 -6.91
C GLN A 392 16.68 5.68 -8.22
N SER A 393 17.60 5.79 -9.19
CA SER A 393 17.31 6.33 -10.52
C SER A 393 16.40 5.43 -11.36
N THR A 394 16.41 4.13 -11.05
CA THR A 394 15.75 3.10 -11.86
C THR A 394 14.61 2.41 -11.09
N PHE A 395 14.78 2.20 -9.79
CA PHE A 395 13.83 1.46 -8.97
C PHE A 395 13.22 2.34 -7.88
N ASN A 396 11.95 2.10 -7.58
CA ASN A 396 11.21 2.76 -6.50
C ASN A 396 11.01 1.86 -5.27
N ILE A 397 11.99 1.01 -4.98
CA ILE A 397 12.00 0.14 -3.81
C ILE A 397 12.76 0.81 -2.65
N PRO A 398 12.30 0.69 -1.40
CA PRO A 398 13.08 1.19 -0.26
C PRO A 398 14.42 0.47 -0.12
N LEU A 399 15.43 1.18 0.38
CA LEU A 399 16.78 0.64 0.61
C LEU A 399 17.06 0.47 2.10
N GLN A 400 17.73 -0.63 2.44
CA GLN A 400 18.44 -0.80 3.68
C GLN A 400 19.92 -0.41 3.44
N ILE A 401 20.38 0.66 4.07
CA ILE A 401 21.75 1.17 3.94
C ILE A 401 22.60 0.47 4.99
N ASP A 402 23.52 -0.40 4.56
CA ASP A 402 24.33 -1.25 5.43
C ASP A 402 25.80 -0.84 5.43
N SER A 403 26.27 -0.30 6.56
CA SER A 403 27.67 0.03 6.81
C SER A 403 27.95 0.10 8.32
N SER A 404 29.18 -0.27 8.71
CA SER A 404 29.67 -0.10 10.08
C SER A 404 30.21 1.30 10.37
N GLU A 405 30.41 2.13 9.35
CA GLU A 405 31.05 3.44 9.47
C GLU A 405 30.01 4.57 9.43
N SER A 406 29.90 5.33 10.52
CA SER A 406 28.92 6.44 10.63
C SER A 406 29.08 7.49 9.53
N ALA A 407 30.31 7.75 9.09
CA ALA A 407 30.60 8.68 7.99
C ALA A 407 30.06 8.20 6.63
N VAL A 408 29.99 6.89 6.40
CA VAL A 408 29.38 6.30 5.19
C VAL A 408 27.86 6.47 5.27
N LEU A 409 27.28 6.14 6.43
CA LEU A 409 25.84 6.29 6.68
C LEU A 409 25.38 7.74 6.51
N GLU A 410 26.13 8.72 7.05
CA GLU A 410 25.82 10.15 6.92
C GLU A 410 25.75 10.60 5.46
N LYS A 411 26.78 10.25 4.66
CA LYS A 411 26.77 10.60 3.22
C LYS A 411 25.64 9.90 2.47
N ALA A 412 25.43 8.62 2.74
CA ALA A 412 24.39 7.83 2.11
C ALA A 412 22.99 8.40 2.37
N LEU A 413 22.69 8.69 3.64
CA LEU A 413 21.41 9.25 4.07
C LEU A 413 21.14 10.64 3.51
N ARG A 414 22.17 11.47 3.32
CA ARG A 414 22.00 12.79 2.69
C ARG A 414 21.44 12.70 1.27
N TYR A 415 21.93 11.75 0.46
CA TYR A 415 21.55 11.62 -0.94
C TYR A 415 20.42 10.62 -1.22
N TYR A 416 20.08 9.76 -0.25
CA TYR A 416 18.97 8.83 -0.44
C TYR A 416 17.63 9.58 -0.50
N ASN A 417 16.88 9.37 -1.58
CA ASN A 417 15.57 9.97 -1.77
C ASN A 417 14.46 9.05 -1.23
N GLY A 418 14.32 9.00 0.09
CA GLY A 418 13.34 8.18 0.79
C GLY A 418 13.57 8.14 2.29
N LYS A 419 12.75 7.35 2.99
CA LYS A 419 12.96 6.95 4.38
C LYS A 419 13.66 5.59 4.40
N ALA A 420 14.98 5.61 4.65
CA ALA A 420 15.83 4.42 4.61
C ALA A 420 15.66 3.55 5.86
N LEU A 421 16.05 2.29 5.77
CA LEU A 421 16.36 1.46 6.92
C LEU A 421 17.88 1.41 7.14
N VAL A 422 18.38 1.94 8.24
CA VAL A 422 19.83 1.98 8.52
C VAL A 422 20.26 0.72 9.24
N ASN A 423 21.20 -0.01 8.66
CA ASN A 423 21.81 -1.19 9.25
C ASN A 423 23.29 -0.89 9.60
N SER A 424 23.65 -0.71 10.86
CA SER A 424 22.82 -0.82 12.08
C SER A 424 23.35 0.04 13.23
N VAL A 425 22.52 0.15 14.28
CA VAL A 425 22.92 0.57 15.62
C VAL A 425 23.01 -0.65 16.53
N ASN A 426 23.74 -0.55 17.65
CA ASN A 426 23.73 -1.55 18.70
C ASN A 426 23.68 -0.91 20.08
N GLY A 427 23.56 -1.73 21.13
CA GLY A 427 23.40 -1.28 22.51
C GLY A 427 24.63 -0.63 23.14
N LYS A 428 25.76 -0.48 22.44
CA LYS A 428 26.91 0.29 22.95
C LYS A 428 26.62 1.79 22.87
N GLN A 429 26.88 2.53 23.94
CA GLN A 429 26.60 3.97 23.98
C GLN A 429 27.31 4.75 22.86
N GLU A 430 28.58 4.44 22.59
CA GLU A 430 29.36 5.10 21.53
C GLU A 430 28.74 4.97 20.12
N VAL A 431 28.07 3.84 19.85
CA VAL A 431 27.44 3.58 18.55
C VAL A 431 26.08 4.27 18.48
N MET A 432 25.31 4.25 19.57
CA MET A 432 24.04 4.98 19.66
C MET A 432 24.25 6.50 19.48
N ASP A 433 25.25 7.07 20.14
CA ASP A 433 25.60 8.49 20.05
C ASP A 433 26.10 8.89 18.65
N ALA A 434 26.63 7.93 17.88
CA ALA A 434 27.06 8.16 16.49
C ALA A 434 25.92 8.02 15.47
N VAL A 435 24.99 7.08 15.67
CA VAL A 435 23.97 6.72 14.67
C VAL A 435 22.65 7.46 14.86
N PHE A 436 22.13 7.60 16.09
CA PHE A 436 20.83 8.24 16.30
C PHE A 436 20.75 9.70 15.84
N PRO A 437 21.80 10.53 16.00
CA PRO A 437 21.78 11.87 15.42
C PRO A 437 21.62 11.88 13.89
N LEU A 438 22.14 10.86 13.20
CA LEU A 438 22.00 10.75 11.75
C LEU A 438 20.56 10.42 11.35
N ILE A 439 19.91 9.51 12.09
CA ILE A 439 18.49 9.18 11.88
C ILE A 439 17.61 10.40 12.11
N ALA A 440 17.80 11.11 13.23
CA ALA A 440 17.04 12.30 13.57
C ALA A 440 17.29 13.48 12.62
N ARG A 441 18.45 13.52 11.94
CA ARG A 441 18.79 14.59 10.99
C ARG A 441 18.30 14.33 9.58
N TYR A 442 18.53 13.13 9.06
CA TYR A 442 18.29 12.81 7.64
C TYR A 442 17.00 12.04 7.39
N GLY A 443 16.35 11.58 8.47
CA GLY A 443 15.20 10.70 8.44
C GLY A 443 15.59 9.25 8.14
N GLY A 444 14.88 8.33 8.79
CA GLY A 444 15.06 6.90 8.58
C GLY A 444 14.47 6.07 9.72
N SER A 445 14.48 4.77 9.52
CA SER A 445 14.30 3.77 10.57
C SER A 445 15.64 3.08 10.80
N VAL A 446 15.80 2.37 11.93
CA VAL A 446 17.08 1.79 12.31
C VAL A 446 16.96 0.32 12.69
N VAL A 447 17.90 -0.50 12.21
CA VAL A 447 18.12 -1.86 12.69
C VAL A 447 18.95 -1.80 13.97
N ALA A 448 18.40 -2.31 15.06
CA ALA A 448 18.96 -2.26 16.39
C ALA A 448 19.37 -3.67 16.85
N LEU A 449 20.68 -3.91 16.82
CA LEU A 449 21.26 -5.19 17.21
C LEU A 449 21.31 -5.32 18.75
N CYS A 450 20.79 -6.43 19.29
CA CYS A 450 20.83 -6.77 20.72
C CYS A 450 22.22 -7.20 21.23
N ILE A 451 23.23 -6.36 21.00
CA ILE A 451 24.61 -6.51 21.48
C ILE A 451 25.02 -5.22 22.19
N ASP A 452 25.61 -5.31 23.38
CA ASP A 452 26.05 -4.16 24.16
C ASP A 452 27.55 -4.24 24.50
N GLU A 453 28.01 -3.45 25.46
CA GLU A 453 29.40 -3.42 25.90
C GLU A 453 29.88 -4.77 26.47
N LYS A 454 28.96 -5.63 26.95
CA LYS A 454 29.23 -6.97 27.47
C LYS A 454 29.13 -8.06 26.39
N GLY A 455 28.80 -7.69 25.15
CA GLY A 455 28.61 -8.61 24.04
C GLY A 455 27.16 -9.10 23.93
N ILE A 456 26.99 -10.31 23.40
CA ILE A 456 25.67 -10.87 23.10
C ILE A 456 25.16 -11.62 24.31
N ALA A 457 24.00 -11.23 24.83
CA ALA A 457 23.36 -11.94 25.93
C ALA A 457 22.91 -13.36 25.49
N PRO A 458 23.20 -14.40 26.29
CA PRO A 458 22.88 -15.78 25.92
C PRO A 458 21.39 -16.11 26.07
N THR A 459 20.63 -15.33 26.86
CA THR A 459 19.20 -15.56 27.13
C THR A 459 18.32 -14.53 26.45
N ALA A 460 17.06 -14.90 26.19
CA ALA A 460 16.06 -14.01 25.63
C ALA A 460 15.88 -12.73 26.48
N GLU A 461 15.78 -12.87 27.80
CA GLU A 461 15.56 -11.73 28.71
C GLU A 461 16.71 -10.73 28.67
N GLY A 462 17.95 -11.22 28.55
CA GLY A 462 19.12 -10.35 28.41
C GLY A 462 19.10 -9.57 27.10
N ARG A 463 18.69 -10.20 26.00
CA ARG A 463 18.52 -9.52 24.70
C ARG A 463 17.39 -8.49 24.75
N CYS A 464 16.27 -8.81 25.39
CA CYS A 464 15.19 -7.86 25.64
C CYS A 464 15.66 -6.66 26.47
N ALA A 465 16.52 -6.85 27.47
CA ALA A 465 17.08 -5.75 28.26
C ALA A 465 17.92 -4.79 27.40
N VAL A 466 18.73 -5.32 26.49
CA VAL A 466 19.48 -4.49 25.52
C VAL A 466 18.53 -3.75 24.57
N ALA A 467 17.50 -4.42 24.04
CA ALA A 467 16.50 -3.78 23.19
C ALA A 467 15.82 -2.59 23.90
N ARG A 468 15.39 -2.76 25.16
CA ARG A 468 14.79 -1.68 25.96
C ARG A 468 15.76 -0.52 26.20
N LYS A 469 17.06 -0.80 26.43
CA LYS A 469 18.10 0.23 26.54
C LYS A 469 18.14 1.06 25.25
N ILE A 470 18.21 0.40 24.10
CA ILE A 470 18.26 1.06 22.78
C ILE A 470 17.01 1.92 22.55
N ILE A 471 15.81 1.38 22.79
CA ILE A 471 14.53 2.11 22.60
C ILE A 471 14.48 3.35 23.49
N THR A 472 14.87 3.22 24.76
CA THR A 472 14.92 4.36 25.71
C THR A 472 15.90 5.43 25.25
N GLU A 473 17.04 5.03 24.70
CA GLU A 473 18.05 5.97 24.20
C GLU A 473 17.59 6.66 22.92
N ALA A 474 17.00 5.91 21.98
CA ALA A 474 16.45 6.42 20.72
C ALA A 474 15.35 7.48 20.96
N ALA A 475 14.52 7.29 21.98
CA ALA A 475 13.48 8.26 22.36
C ALA A 475 14.03 9.65 22.69
N LYS A 476 15.28 9.77 23.19
CA LYS A 476 15.92 11.07 23.46
C LYS A 476 16.17 11.88 22.18
N TYR A 477 16.25 11.20 21.05
CA TYR A 477 16.45 11.79 19.73
C TYR A 477 15.13 11.94 18.95
N GLY A 478 13.98 11.64 19.57
CA GLY A 478 12.67 11.67 18.91
C GLY A 478 12.40 10.48 17.99
N ILE A 479 13.14 9.39 18.14
CA ILE A 479 12.94 8.15 17.37
C ILE A 479 11.98 7.26 18.15
N GLU A 480 10.82 7.01 17.55
CA GLU A 480 9.74 6.23 18.16
C GLU A 480 9.92 4.72 17.91
N PRO A 481 9.33 3.83 18.73
CA PRO A 481 9.45 2.38 18.56
C PRO A 481 9.07 1.87 17.17
N ARG A 482 8.08 2.50 16.51
CA ARG A 482 7.68 2.19 15.12
C ARG A 482 8.78 2.38 14.07
N ASP A 483 9.82 3.16 14.40
CA ASP A 483 10.98 3.42 13.54
C ASP A 483 12.19 2.55 13.90
N ILE A 484 12.00 1.59 14.81
CA ILE A 484 13.05 0.68 15.29
C ILE A 484 12.73 -0.75 14.88
N PHE A 485 13.72 -1.40 14.28
CA PHE A 485 13.71 -2.80 13.91
C PHE A 485 14.71 -3.56 14.79
N ILE A 486 14.23 -4.29 15.78
CA ILE A 486 15.10 -5.06 16.68
C ILE A 486 15.61 -6.32 15.99
N ASP A 487 16.93 -6.47 15.93
CA ASP A 487 17.59 -7.73 15.61
C ASP A 487 18.03 -8.41 16.92
N THR A 488 17.32 -9.48 17.28
CA THR A 488 17.62 -10.28 18.49
C THR A 488 18.80 -11.23 18.30
N LEU A 489 19.53 -11.11 17.19
CA LEU A 489 20.73 -11.82 16.79
C LEU A 489 20.52 -13.31 16.54
N THR A 490 20.75 -13.72 15.30
CA THR A 490 20.76 -15.14 14.91
C THR A 490 22.19 -15.68 15.02
N LEU A 491 22.42 -16.53 16.03
CA LEU A 491 23.70 -17.21 16.23
C LEU A 491 23.73 -18.58 15.53
N THR A 492 24.91 -19.02 15.13
CA THR A 492 25.08 -20.29 14.41
C THR A 492 24.81 -21.48 15.31
N VAL A 493 23.85 -22.34 14.93
CA VAL A 493 23.39 -23.47 15.73
C VAL A 493 24.44 -24.56 15.92
N SER A 494 25.43 -24.67 15.02
CA SER A 494 26.52 -25.65 15.11
C SER A 494 27.49 -25.39 16.28
N SER A 495 27.64 -24.14 16.70
CA SER A 495 28.48 -23.74 17.84
C SER A 495 27.66 -23.35 19.07
N GLU A 496 26.49 -22.73 18.88
CA GLU A 496 25.70 -22.10 19.95
C GLU A 496 24.27 -22.65 20.03
N GLN A 497 24.11 -23.97 19.93
CA GLN A 497 22.82 -24.65 19.77
C GLN A 497 21.74 -24.24 20.79
N LYS A 498 22.13 -24.00 22.06
CA LYS A 498 21.18 -23.61 23.13
C LYS A 498 20.60 -22.21 22.95
N THR A 499 21.27 -21.34 22.19
CA THR A 499 20.87 -19.94 22.01
C THR A 499 19.95 -19.71 20.81
N ALA A 500 19.86 -20.69 19.90
CA ALA A 500 19.08 -20.56 18.67
C ALA A 500 17.60 -20.22 18.93
N LEU A 501 16.97 -20.89 19.89
CA LEU A 501 15.58 -20.61 20.27
C LEU A 501 15.42 -19.39 21.17
N GLU A 502 16.51 -18.90 21.79
CA GLU A 502 16.47 -17.66 22.59
C GLU A 502 16.22 -16.44 21.69
N THR A 503 16.68 -16.46 20.44
CA THR A 503 16.34 -15.45 19.41
C THR A 503 14.82 -15.37 19.22
N VAL A 504 14.18 -16.52 18.96
CA VAL A 504 12.72 -16.60 18.71
C VAL A 504 11.92 -16.20 19.94
N LYS A 505 12.35 -16.63 21.14
CA LYS A 505 11.73 -16.25 22.40
C LYS A 505 11.82 -14.74 22.64
N ALA A 506 12.97 -14.12 22.39
CA ALA A 506 13.16 -12.68 22.57
C ALA A 506 12.23 -11.86 21.65
N ILE A 507 12.09 -12.28 20.39
CA ILE A 507 11.14 -11.67 19.45
C ILE A 507 9.73 -11.73 20.02
N ARG A 508 9.27 -12.91 20.46
CA ARG A 508 7.92 -13.09 20.99
C ARG A 508 7.65 -12.23 22.23
N LEU A 509 8.61 -12.14 23.16
CA LEU A 509 8.48 -11.34 24.37
C LEU A 509 8.37 -9.85 24.05
N LEU A 510 9.26 -9.32 23.19
CA LEU A 510 9.24 -7.92 22.80
C LEU A 510 8.04 -7.58 21.92
N HIS A 511 7.61 -8.50 21.05
CA HIS A 511 6.45 -8.28 20.19
C HIS A 511 5.18 -8.12 21.00
N GLU A 512 4.99 -8.93 22.04
CA GLU A 512 3.86 -8.78 22.96
C GLU A 512 3.97 -7.50 23.81
N GLU A 513 5.17 -7.17 24.28
CA GLU A 513 5.41 -5.97 25.10
C GLU A 513 5.12 -4.67 24.34
N PHE A 514 5.54 -4.57 23.07
CA PHE A 514 5.47 -3.37 22.25
C PHE A 514 4.41 -3.44 21.14
N LYS A 515 3.41 -4.32 21.28
CA LYS A 515 2.40 -4.61 20.25
C LYS A 515 1.68 -3.37 19.73
N GLU A 516 1.37 -2.43 20.62
CA GLU A 516 0.63 -1.20 20.30
C GLU A 516 1.55 -0.03 19.91
N GLU A 517 2.87 -0.19 20.01
CA GLU A 517 3.87 0.87 19.78
C GLU A 517 4.53 0.78 18.39
N GLY A 518 4.20 -0.25 17.61
CA GLY A 518 4.68 -0.41 16.23
C GLY A 518 6.08 -1.01 16.09
N LEU A 519 6.70 -1.49 17.18
CA LEU A 519 8.06 -2.05 17.15
C LEU A 519 8.15 -3.23 16.17
N ARG A 520 9.20 -3.23 15.33
CA ARG A 520 9.44 -4.29 14.34
C ARG A 520 10.63 -5.13 14.68
N PHE A 521 10.68 -6.31 14.05
CA PHE A 521 11.75 -7.27 14.22
C PHE A 521 12.37 -7.60 12.88
N VAL A 522 13.70 -7.65 12.84
CA VAL A 522 14.47 -8.00 11.66
C VAL A 522 15.49 -9.08 12.01
N LEU A 523 15.78 -9.99 11.09
CA LEU A 523 16.82 -11.00 11.28
C LEU A 523 17.54 -11.32 9.97
N GLY A 524 18.87 -11.46 10.06
CA GLY A 524 19.69 -12.22 9.13
C GLY A 524 19.48 -13.72 9.30
N VAL A 525 18.40 -14.25 8.75
CA VAL A 525 17.95 -15.64 9.00
C VAL A 525 18.98 -16.67 8.54
N SER A 526 19.73 -16.36 7.48
CA SER A 526 20.74 -17.25 6.88
C SER A 526 21.89 -17.63 7.84
N ASN A 527 22.12 -16.87 8.92
CA ASN A 527 23.23 -17.06 9.85
C ASN A 527 23.11 -18.31 10.74
N ILE A 528 21.87 -18.82 10.92
CA ILE A 528 21.57 -19.95 11.81
C ILE A 528 22.35 -21.23 11.44
N SER A 529 22.59 -21.44 10.14
CA SER A 529 23.09 -22.71 9.59
C SER A 529 24.56 -22.70 9.17
N PHE A 530 25.32 -21.65 9.51
CA PHE A 530 26.72 -21.56 9.10
C PHE A 530 27.52 -22.81 9.55
N GLY A 531 28.36 -23.34 8.65
CA GLY A 531 29.14 -24.56 8.90
C GLY A 531 28.37 -25.88 8.87
N LEU A 532 27.07 -25.90 8.56
CA LEU A 532 26.28 -27.14 8.47
C LEU A 532 25.98 -27.56 7.02
N PRO A 533 25.86 -28.87 6.75
CA PRO A 533 25.33 -29.36 5.48
C PRO A 533 23.83 -29.06 5.39
N ARG A 534 23.30 -29.00 4.15
CA ARG A 534 21.85 -28.81 3.91
C ARG A 534 21.26 -27.63 4.69
N ARG A 535 21.98 -26.49 4.64
CA ARG A 535 21.61 -25.20 5.26
C ARG A 535 20.17 -24.78 4.93
N ASP A 536 19.73 -25.11 3.74
CA ASP A 536 18.40 -24.87 3.18
C ASP A 536 17.27 -25.37 4.10
N ILE A 537 17.45 -26.56 4.72
CA ILE A 537 16.45 -27.14 5.63
C ILE A 537 16.40 -26.38 6.96
N ILE A 538 17.55 -26.14 7.58
CA ILE A 538 17.59 -25.47 8.90
C ILE A 538 17.12 -24.03 8.76
N ASN A 539 17.59 -23.31 7.73
CA ASN A 539 17.19 -21.93 7.47
C ASN A 539 15.67 -21.83 7.33
N SER A 540 15.04 -22.64 6.47
CA SER A 540 13.59 -22.57 6.23
C SER A 540 12.76 -22.91 7.49
N ARG A 541 13.16 -23.91 8.29
CA ARG A 541 12.43 -24.28 9.52
C ARG A 541 12.60 -23.24 10.63
N PHE A 542 13.82 -22.73 10.81
CA PHE A 542 14.05 -21.63 11.75
C PHE A 542 13.31 -20.36 11.31
N PHE A 543 13.28 -20.08 10.02
CA PHE A 543 12.58 -18.94 9.46
C PHE A 543 11.09 -18.95 9.80
N MET A 544 10.42 -20.11 9.60
CA MET A 544 9.01 -20.28 9.99
C MET A 544 8.78 -19.99 11.47
N LEU A 545 9.65 -20.47 12.36
CA LEU A 545 9.55 -20.21 13.80
C LEU A 545 9.72 -18.72 14.14
N ALA A 546 10.63 -18.03 13.45
CA ALA A 546 10.83 -16.60 13.64
C ALA A 546 9.62 -15.79 13.14
N LEU A 547 9.05 -16.14 11.99
CA LEU A 547 7.83 -15.53 11.45
C LEU A 547 6.66 -15.69 12.44
N ASP A 548 6.41 -16.90 12.94
CA ASP A 548 5.40 -17.19 13.96
C ASP A 548 5.63 -16.44 15.30
N ALA A 549 6.87 -16.08 15.61
CA ALA A 549 7.18 -15.28 16.79
C ALA A 549 6.93 -13.77 16.62
N GLY A 550 6.74 -13.29 15.39
CA GLY A 550 6.52 -11.86 15.08
C GLY A 550 7.58 -11.21 14.20
N LEU A 551 8.48 -11.98 13.57
CA LEU A 551 9.47 -11.44 12.63
C LEU A 551 8.79 -10.63 11.52
N SER A 552 9.17 -9.36 11.37
CA SER A 552 8.51 -8.41 10.47
C SER A 552 9.30 -8.13 9.20
N ALA A 553 10.63 -8.22 9.24
CA ALA A 553 11.51 -8.02 8.09
C ALA A 553 12.59 -9.10 8.05
N CYS A 554 12.87 -9.63 6.85
CA CYS A 554 13.64 -10.86 6.71
C CYS A 554 14.81 -10.62 5.76
N ILE A 555 16.04 -10.53 6.28
CA ILE A 555 17.24 -10.42 5.45
C ILE A 555 17.58 -11.83 4.95
N ILE A 556 17.26 -12.09 3.68
CA ILE A 556 17.40 -13.39 3.03
C ILE A 556 17.82 -13.23 1.57
N ASN A 557 18.31 -14.32 0.98
CA ASN A 557 18.49 -14.43 -0.46
C ASN A 557 17.15 -14.78 -1.14
N PRO A 558 16.52 -13.86 -1.91
CA PRO A 558 15.23 -14.13 -2.55
C PRO A 558 15.32 -15.20 -3.65
N ALA A 559 16.51 -15.53 -4.15
CA ALA A 559 16.73 -16.65 -5.07
C ALA A 559 16.60 -18.03 -4.39
N SER A 560 16.56 -18.07 -3.05
CA SER A 560 16.45 -19.33 -2.31
C SER A 560 15.00 -19.83 -2.29
N GLN A 561 14.68 -20.76 -3.20
CA GLN A 561 13.34 -21.33 -3.34
C GLN A 561 12.72 -21.75 -1.99
N GLN A 562 13.45 -22.49 -1.14
CA GLN A 562 12.90 -22.97 0.13
C GLN A 562 12.59 -21.87 1.15
N MET A 563 13.34 -20.77 1.11
CA MET A 563 13.08 -19.61 1.97
C MET A 563 11.82 -18.89 1.48
N MET A 564 11.70 -18.71 0.17
CA MET A 564 10.52 -18.12 -0.46
C MET A 564 9.27 -19.00 -0.30
N ASP A 565 9.40 -20.32 -0.38
CA ASP A 565 8.33 -21.28 -0.10
C ASP A 565 7.83 -21.13 1.34
N THR A 566 8.75 -21.00 2.28
CA THR A 566 8.41 -20.75 3.70
C THR A 566 7.69 -19.42 3.88
N PHE A 567 8.20 -18.36 3.25
CA PHE A 567 7.60 -17.02 3.33
C PHE A 567 6.18 -16.98 2.77
N ARG A 568 5.97 -17.51 1.55
CA ARG A 568 4.65 -17.53 0.91
C ARG A 568 3.67 -18.42 1.68
N ALA A 569 4.11 -19.61 2.10
CA ALA A 569 3.28 -20.48 2.93
C ALA A 569 2.86 -19.80 4.24
N TYR A 570 3.79 -19.11 4.91
CA TYR A 570 3.45 -18.33 6.11
C TYR A 570 2.45 -17.23 5.80
N ARG A 571 2.64 -16.45 4.74
CA ARG A 571 1.68 -15.40 4.34
C ARG A 571 0.29 -15.96 4.07
N THR A 572 0.17 -17.10 3.41
CA THR A 572 -1.11 -17.78 3.18
C THR A 572 -1.74 -18.28 4.48
N LEU A 573 -0.96 -18.91 5.36
CA LEU A 573 -1.44 -19.45 6.64
C LEU A 573 -1.86 -18.34 7.62
N SER A 574 -1.17 -17.21 7.60
CA SER A 574 -1.43 -16.05 8.47
C SER A 574 -2.35 -15.00 7.84
N CYS A 575 -3.06 -15.34 6.76
CA CYS A 575 -4.04 -14.47 6.08
C CYS A 575 -3.48 -13.15 5.52
N TYR A 576 -2.20 -13.11 5.19
CA TYR A 576 -1.55 -11.98 4.48
C TYR A 576 -1.60 -12.11 2.95
N ASP A 577 -1.92 -13.30 2.45
CA ASP A 577 -2.23 -13.56 1.04
C ASP A 577 -3.74 -13.77 0.90
N GLU A 578 -4.45 -12.68 0.64
CA GLU A 578 -5.91 -12.69 0.53
C GLU A 578 -6.34 -13.67 -0.58
N ASN A 579 -7.25 -14.59 -0.25
CA ASN A 579 -7.70 -15.64 -1.15
C ASN A 579 -6.59 -16.56 -1.69
N ALA A 580 -5.40 -16.57 -1.05
CA ALA A 580 -4.23 -17.35 -1.45
C ALA A 580 -3.78 -17.08 -2.90
N LEU A 581 -4.03 -15.88 -3.43
CA LEU A 581 -3.80 -15.56 -4.85
C LEU A 581 -2.33 -15.62 -5.23
N GLU A 582 -1.44 -15.05 -4.41
CA GLU A 582 0.00 -15.07 -4.66
C GLU A 582 0.53 -16.51 -4.63
N TYR A 583 0.09 -17.29 -3.64
CA TYR A 583 0.44 -18.69 -3.50
C TYR A 583 -0.03 -19.51 -4.70
N ILE A 584 -1.29 -19.39 -5.09
CA ILE A 584 -1.84 -20.07 -6.26
C ILE A 584 -1.06 -19.67 -7.52
N GLN A 585 -0.88 -18.37 -7.77
CA GLN A 585 -0.17 -17.89 -8.96
C GLN A 585 1.26 -18.44 -9.04
N THR A 586 1.94 -18.54 -7.89
CA THR A 586 3.33 -19.01 -7.82
C THR A 586 3.43 -20.52 -8.03
N TYR A 587 2.56 -21.32 -7.41
CA TYR A 587 2.70 -22.77 -7.34
C TYR A 587 1.84 -23.54 -8.35
N THR A 588 0.90 -22.87 -9.05
CA THR A 588 0.12 -23.49 -10.13
C THR A 588 1.04 -24.08 -11.19
N GLY A 589 0.88 -25.37 -11.49
CA GLY A 589 1.69 -26.06 -12.50
C GLY A 589 3.12 -26.39 -12.07
N THR A 590 3.53 -26.05 -10.84
CA THR A 590 4.81 -26.52 -10.29
C THR A 590 4.70 -28.00 -9.94
N LEU A 591 5.73 -28.79 -10.30
CA LEU A 591 5.77 -30.21 -9.95
C LEU A 591 6.10 -30.34 -8.47
N ASP A 592 5.42 -31.25 -7.78
CA ASP A 592 5.81 -31.68 -6.44
C ASP A 592 7.29 -32.13 -6.50
N PRO A 593 8.21 -31.45 -5.80
CA PRO A 593 9.63 -31.80 -5.85
C PRO A 593 9.89 -33.22 -5.35
N THR A 594 9.02 -33.75 -4.49
CA THR A 594 9.05 -35.15 -4.06
C THR A 594 8.77 -36.09 -5.23
N SER A 595 7.83 -35.75 -6.12
CA SER A 595 7.50 -36.56 -7.31
C SER A 595 8.55 -36.45 -8.43
N ALA A 596 9.15 -35.27 -8.62
CA ALA A 596 10.14 -35.03 -9.68
C ALA A 596 11.51 -35.62 -9.32
N LYS A 597 11.99 -35.40 -8.09
CA LYS A 597 13.24 -36.03 -7.62
C LYS A 597 13.05 -37.51 -7.37
N ALA A 598 11.91 -38.00 -6.88
CA ALA A 598 11.67 -39.44 -6.80
C ALA A 598 11.63 -40.09 -8.18
N LYS A 599 11.08 -39.44 -9.21
CA LYS A 599 11.17 -39.93 -10.61
C LYS A 599 12.61 -39.97 -11.10
N GLU A 600 13.38 -38.90 -10.90
CA GLU A 600 14.77 -38.82 -11.36
C GLU A 600 15.69 -39.79 -10.60
N GLN A 601 15.48 -39.95 -9.30
CA GLN A 601 16.18 -40.90 -8.44
C GLN A 601 15.78 -42.35 -8.79
N TYR A 602 14.48 -42.63 -8.98
CA TYR A 602 14.00 -43.94 -9.43
C TYR A 602 14.52 -44.30 -10.82
N LEU A 603 14.61 -43.34 -11.76
CA LEU A 603 15.23 -43.55 -13.07
C LEU A 603 16.72 -43.86 -12.94
N LYS A 604 17.45 -43.08 -12.13
CA LYS A 604 18.89 -43.30 -11.86
C LYS A 604 19.14 -44.64 -11.19
N ASP A 605 18.36 -45.00 -10.18
CA ASP A 605 18.46 -46.27 -9.45
C ASP A 605 18.06 -47.45 -10.33
N SER A 606 17.06 -47.30 -11.21
CA SER A 606 16.64 -48.35 -12.16
C SER A 606 17.61 -48.55 -13.33
N ILE A 607 18.35 -47.49 -13.73
CA ILE A 607 19.46 -47.60 -14.70
C ILE A 607 20.69 -48.23 -14.04
N ALA A 608 21.03 -47.83 -12.80
CA ALA A 608 22.14 -48.38 -12.04
C ALA A 608 21.95 -49.86 -11.67
N ASN A 609 20.70 -50.28 -11.43
CA ASN A 609 20.35 -51.66 -11.09
C ASN A 609 20.01 -52.54 -12.31
N GLY A 610 20.17 -52.03 -13.54
CA GLY A 610 20.00 -52.80 -14.76
C GLY A 610 18.55 -53.17 -15.12
N THR A 611 17.56 -52.58 -14.44
CA THR A 611 16.13 -52.89 -14.62
C THR A 611 15.52 -52.18 -15.84
N ILE A 612 16.17 -51.14 -16.37
CA ILE A 612 15.75 -50.41 -17.57
C ILE A 612 16.93 -50.32 -18.56
N SER A 613 16.80 -50.95 -19.73
CA SER A 613 17.68 -50.72 -20.88
C SER A 613 17.04 -49.73 -21.84
N ILE A 614 17.61 -48.53 -21.99
CA ILE A 614 17.11 -47.54 -22.95
C ILE A 614 17.75 -47.78 -24.32
N SER A 615 16.93 -48.16 -25.31
CA SER A 615 17.21 -47.86 -26.71
C SER A 615 16.70 -46.45 -27.00
N LEU A 616 17.59 -45.57 -27.43
CA LEU A 616 17.28 -44.19 -27.84
C LEU A 616 16.35 -44.22 -29.07
N ASN A 617 15.05 -44.03 -28.85
CA ASN A 617 14.18 -43.17 -29.68
C ASN A 617 12.71 -43.15 -29.18
N GLY A 618 12.26 -41.95 -28.81
CA GLY A 618 10.90 -41.44 -29.01
C GLY A 618 9.77 -41.98 -28.13
N ILE A 619 9.36 -41.20 -27.12
CA ILE A 619 7.95 -41.17 -26.67
C ILE A 619 7.57 -39.73 -26.33
N VAL A 620 6.89 -39.09 -27.28
CA VAL A 620 5.92 -38.01 -27.05
C VAL A 620 4.62 -38.68 -26.59
N PRO A 621 3.97 -38.27 -25.49
CA PRO A 621 2.68 -38.83 -25.13
C PRO A 621 1.60 -38.35 -26.12
N GLN A 622 1.00 -39.30 -26.86
CA GLN A 622 -0.24 -39.07 -27.59
C GLN A 622 -1.41 -39.00 -26.60
N GLU A 623 -2.12 -37.88 -26.59
CA GLU A 623 -3.42 -37.73 -25.95
C GLU A 623 -4.46 -38.67 -26.61
N LYS A 624 -5.09 -39.51 -25.80
CA LYS A 624 -6.30 -40.24 -26.20
C LYS A 624 -7.48 -39.27 -26.23
N LYS A 625 -7.95 -38.93 -27.43
CA LYS A 625 -9.25 -38.28 -27.63
C LYS A 625 -10.38 -39.27 -27.32
N SER A 626 -11.08 -39.06 -26.22
CA SER A 626 -12.43 -39.62 -26.03
C SER A 626 -13.44 -38.72 -26.75
N ASN A 627 -13.97 -39.23 -27.86
CA ASN A 627 -15.05 -38.61 -28.62
C ASN A 627 -16.39 -38.85 -27.92
N THR A 628 -16.92 -37.83 -27.27
CA THR A 628 -18.36 -37.68 -27.05
C THR A 628 -18.69 -36.19 -27.02
N GLN A 629 -18.80 -35.60 -28.21
CA GLN A 629 -19.39 -34.26 -28.38
C GLN A 629 -20.91 -34.40 -28.37
N VAL A 630 -21.55 -33.82 -27.36
CA VAL A 630 -22.95 -33.41 -27.45
C VAL A 630 -22.97 -32.13 -28.30
N LYS A 631 -23.71 -32.16 -29.41
CA LYS A 631 -23.85 -31.02 -30.34
C LYS A 631 -24.74 -29.95 -29.69
N SER A 632 -24.25 -28.71 -29.60
CA SER A 632 -25.06 -27.52 -29.39
C SER A 632 -25.36 -26.88 -30.76
N ASP A 633 -26.64 -26.78 -31.12
CA ASP A 633 -27.10 -26.21 -32.40
C ASP A 633 -27.10 -24.67 -32.37
N PHE A 634 -25.94 -23.98 -32.38
CA PHE A 634 -25.86 -22.55 -32.75
C PHE A 634 -24.48 -22.18 -33.35
N PRO A 635 -24.41 -21.28 -34.35
CA PRO A 635 -23.17 -20.93 -35.04
C PRO A 635 -22.26 -20.03 -34.20
N ALA A 636 -21.01 -20.48 -33.99
CA ALA A 636 -19.98 -19.75 -33.26
C ALA A 636 -19.52 -18.48 -34.03
N THR A 637 -20.03 -17.31 -33.63
CA THR A 637 -19.43 -16.01 -33.96
C THR A 637 -18.37 -15.69 -32.91
N LYS A 638 -17.13 -15.38 -33.32
CA LYS A 638 -16.05 -14.98 -32.39
C LYS A 638 -16.41 -13.65 -31.73
N ALA A 639 -16.41 -13.60 -30.39
CA ALA A 639 -16.60 -12.38 -29.61
C ALA A 639 -15.60 -11.28 -30.02
N SER A 640 -16.05 -10.03 -30.14
CA SER A 640 -15.22 -8.89 -30.56
C SER A 640 -15.47 -7.65 -29.68
N GLY A 641 -14.42 -6.91 -29.33
CA GLY A 641 -14.50 -5.67 -28.57
C GLY A 641 -14.95 -5.88 -27.12
N ASP A 642 -15.95 -5.12 -26.69
CA ASP A 642 -16.48 -5.08 -25.31
C ASP A 642 -16.93 -6.47 -24.80
N GLU A 643 -17.34 -7.40 -25.69
CA GLU A 643 -17.70 -8.79 -25.34
C GLU A 643 -16.48 -9.58 -24.82
N ALA A 644 -15.35 -9.48 -25.53
CA ALA A 644 -14.11 -10.17 -25.15
C ALA A 644 -13.49 -9.56 -23.88
N GLU A 645 -13.70 -8.26 -23.66
CA GLU A 645 -13.31 -7.57 -22.43
C GLU A 645 -14.09 -8.10 -21.22
N LEU A 646 -15.42 -8.21 -21.31
CA LEU A 646 -16.23 -8.77 -20.22
C LEU A 646 -15.86 -10.24 -19.93
N ILE A 647 -15.64 -11.05 -20.97
CA ILE A 647 -15.16 -12.45 -20.82
C ILE A 647 -13.82 -12.47 -20.06
N SER A 648 -12.85 -11.65 -20.47
CA SER A 648 -11.54 -11.61 -19.80
C SER A 648 -11.64 -11.10 -18.36
N ILE A 649 -12.53 -10.15 -18.06
CA ILE A 649 -12.74 -9.64 -16.70
C ILE A 649 -13.29 -10.75 -15.80
N ILE A 650 -14.27 -11.52 -16.29
CA ILE A 650 -14.86 -12.66 -15.57
C ILE A 650 -13.81 -13.75 -15.38
N GLU A 651 -13.04 -14.09 -16.42
CA GLU A 651 -11.98 -15.10 -16.33
C GLU A 651 -10.88 -14.71 -15.34
N LYS A 652 -10.55 -13.42 -15.20
CA LYS A 652 -9.52 -12.91 -14.28
C LYS A 652 -10.06 -12.60 -12.88
N GLY A 653 -11.37 -12.58 -12.67
CA GLY A 653 -12.00 -12.29 -11.37
C GLY A 653 -11.93 -10.82 -10.96
N PHE A 654 -11.90 -9.87 -11.92
CA PHE A 654 -11.83 -8.43 -11.63
C PHE A 654 -13.21 -7.86 -11.30
N LYS A 655 -13.64 -8.07 -10.06
CA LYS A 655 -14.98 -7.74 -9.53
C LYS A 655 -15.47 -6.33 -9.86
N ASP A 656 -14.63 -5.30 -9.69
CA ASP A 656 -15.05 -3.89 -9.84
C ASP A 656 -15.16 -3.44 -11.31
N GLN A 657 -14.57 -4.19 -12.24
CA GLN A 657 -14.54 -3.83 -13.66
C GLN A 657 -15.74 -4.40 -14.44
N ALA A 658 -16.40 -5.43 -13.92
CA ALA A 658 -17.51 -6.09 -14.61
C ALA A 658 -18.72 -5.16 -14.81
N GLY A 659 -19.13 -4.45 -13.76
CA GLY A 659 -20.31 -3.59 -13.78
C GLY A 659 -20.29 -2.51 -14.90
N PRO A 660 -19.22 -1.70 -14.99
CA PRO A 660 -19.10 -0.67 -16.04
C PRO A 660 -19.16 -1.24 -17.47
N VAL A 661 -18.48 -2.36 -17.74
CA VAL A 661 -18.46 -2.99 -19.07
C VAL A 661 -19.82 -3.61 -19.40
N THR A 662 -20.48 -4.26 -18.44
CA THR A 662 -21.84 -4.77 -18.61
C THR A 662 -22.84 -3.64 -18.93
N LYS A 663 -22.73 -2.49 -18.26
CA LYS A 663 -23.56 -1.31 -18.56
C LYS A 663 -23.34 -0.79 -19.98
N LYS A 664 -22.10 -0.81 -20.47
CA LYS A 664 -21.76 -0.45 -21.86
C LYS A 664 -22.36 -1.43 -22.86
N LEU A 665 -22.30 -2.73 -22.59
CA LEU A 665 -22.89 -3.77 -23.44
C LEU A 665 -24.42 -3.69 -23.50
N LEU A 666 -25.09 -3.39 -22.39
CA LEU A 666 -26.56 -3.21 -22.33
C LEU A 666 -27.07 -2.06 -23.23
N SER A 667 -26.21 -1.11 -23.62
CA SER A 667 -26.58 -0.08 -24.61
C SER A 667 -26.60 -0.57 -26.06
N LYS A 668 -26.04 -1.77 -26.33
CA LYS A 668 -25.81 -2.31 -27.68
C LYS A 668 -26.49 -3.65 -27.94
N MET A 669 -26.80 -4.43 -26.90
CA MET A 669 -27.36 -5.78 -27.02
C MET A 669 -28.33 -6.09 -25.87
N GLN A 670 -29.17 -7.12 -26.04
CA GLN A 670 -30.15 -7.50 -25.03
C GLN A 670 -29.48 -8.22 -23.84
N SER A 671 -30.08 -8.12 -22.65
CA SER A 671 -29.58 -8.77 -21.43
C SER A 671 -29.32 -10.27 -21.60
N VAL A 672 -30.23 -10.97 -22.29
CA VAL A 672 -30.11 -12.42 -22.57
C VAL A 672 -28.91 -12.71 -23.48
N GLU A 673 -28.64 -11.84 -24.46
CA GLU A 673 -27.48 -12.01 -25.35
C GLU A 673 -26.15 -11.82 -24.60
N ILE A 674 -26.09 -10.94 -23.61
CA ILE A 674 -24.91 -10.76 -22.75
C ILE A 674 -24.67 -12.01 -21.91
N ILE A 675 -25.74 -12.58 -21.34
CA ILE A 675 -25.67 -13.80 -20.54
C ILE A 675 -25.14 -14.96 -21.41
N ASP A 676 -25.77 -15.19 -22.56
CA ASP A 676 -25.47 -16.35 -23.40
C ASP A 676 -24.16 -16.23 -24.18
N ARG A 677 -23.75 -15.02 -24.59
CA ARG A 677 -22.53 -14.80 -25.41
C ARG A 677 -21.30 -14.43 -24.60
N CYS A 678 -21.45 -13.89 -23.39
CA CYS A 678 -20.32 -13.45 -22.57
C CYS A 678 -20.21 -14.22 -21.25
N ILE A 679 -21.27 -14.22 -20.43
CA ILE A 679 -21.20 -14.76 -19.06
C ILE A 679 -21.11 -16.29 -19.05
N VAL A 680 -22.01 -16.98 -19.77
CA VAL A 680 -22.02 -18.45 -19.85
C VAL A 680 -20.71 -19.00 -20.44
N PRO A 681 -20.19 -18.48 -21.57
CA PRO A 681 -18.92 -18.96 -22.12
C PRO A 681 -17.72 -18.72 -21.19
N ALA A 682 -17.69 -17.58 -20.48
CA ALA A 682 -16.61 -17.28 -19.53
C ALA A 682 -16.66 -18.23 -18.31
N LEU A 683 -17.85 -18.52 -17.79
CA LEU A 683 -18.03 -19.48 -16.70
C LEU A 683 -17.71 -20.92 -17.14
N ASP A 684 -18.10 -21.31 -18.36
CA ASP A 684 -17.74 -22.61 -18.92
C ASP A 684 -16.21 -22.75 -19.07
N ALA A 685 -15.51 -21.67 -19.47
CA ALA A 685 -14.05 -21.65 -19.56
C ALA A 685 -13.39 -21.74 -18.19
N VAL A 686 -13.84 -20.93 -17.21
CA VAL A 686 -13.36 -20.99 -15.81
C VAL A 686 -13.60 -22.37 -15.21
N GLY A 687 -14.78 -22.96 -15.44
CA GLY A 687 -15.14 -24.30 -14.98
C GLY A 687 -14.24 -25.38 -15.57
N LYS A 688 -13.99 -25.33 -16.89
CA LYS A 688 -13.04 -26.25 -17.56
C LYS A 688 -11.62 -26.09 -17.04
N ASP A 689 -11.17 -24.88 -16.79
CA ASP A 689 -9.84 -24.64 -16.23
C ASP A 689 -9.73 -25.13 -14.78
N PHE A 690 -10.81 -25.04 -14.01
CA PHE A 690 -10.89 -25.64 -12.66
C PHE A 690 -10.83 -27.17 -12.71
N GLU A 691 -11.60 -27.82 -13.59
CA GLU A 691 -11.57 -29.28 -13.78
C GLU A 691 -10.18 -29.79 -14.21
N ASN A 692 -9.46 -29.01 -15.02
CA ASN A 692 -8.13 -29.35 -15.51
C ASN A 692 -6.99 -28.93 -14.54
N GLY A 693 -7.32 -28.39 -13.36
CA GLY A 693 -6.34 -27.95 -12.36
C GLY A 693 -5.52 -26.72 -12.77
N LYS A 694 -5.97 -25.96 -13.78
CA LYS A 694 -5.37 -24.68 -14.20
C LYS A 694 -5.88 -23.50 -13.37
N LYS A 695 -7.11 -23.59 -12.86
CA LYS A 695 -7.68 -22.65 -11.88
C LYS A 695 -8.02 -23.37 -10.59
N PHE A 696 -7.98 -22.62 -9.49
CA PHE A 696 -8.25 -23.13 -8.15
C PHE A 696 -9.51 -22.49 -7.57
N LEU A 697 -10.00 -23.09 -6.48
CA LEU A 697 -11.28 -22.71 -5.88
C LEU A 697 -11.44 -21.19 -5.62
N PRO A 698 -10.44 -20.46 -5.07
CA PRO A 698 -10.60 -19.02 -4.87
C PRO A 698 -10.82 -18.24 -6.17
N GLN A 699 -10.15 -18.62 -7.26
CA GLN A 699 -10.33 -18.00 -8.57
C GLN A 699 -11.72 -18.29 -9.16
N LEU A 700 -12.26 -19.51 -8.94
CA LEU A 700 -13.63 -19.85 -9.33
C LEU A 700 -14.66 -18.99 -8.59
N LEU A 701 -14.48 -18.79 -7.28
CA LEU A 701 -15.35 -17.96 -6.46
C LEU A 701 -15.27 -16.49 -6.86
N LEU A 702 -14.07 -15.94 -7.11
CA LEU A 702 -13.89 -14.57 -7.59
C LEU A 702 -14.55 -14.36 -8.96
N SER A 703 -14.45 -15.31 -9.88
CA SER A 703 -15.19 -15.28 -11.15
C SER A 703 -16.70 -15.28 -10.93
N ALA A 704 -17.21 -16.09 -10.00
CA ALA A 704 -18.63 -16.11 -9.65
C ALA A 704 -19.12 -14.78 -9.04
N GLU A 705 -18.34 -14.16 -8.14
CA GLU A 705 -18.65 -12.84 -7.59
C GLU A 705 -18.62 -11.74 -8.66
N THR A 706 -17.63 -11.81 -9.57
CA THR A 706 -17.51 -10.90 -10.71
C THR A 706 -18.73 -10.99 -11.62
N VAL A 707 -19.24 -12.20 -11.85
CA VAL A 707 -20.51 -12.45 -12.55
C VAL A 707 -21.70 -11.92 -11.77
N GLY A 708 -21.73 -12.06 -10.45
CA GLY A 708 -22.77 -11.48 -9.58
C GLY A 708 -22.89 -9.97 -9.76
N ASN A 709 -21.76 -9.25 -9.85
CA ASN A 709 -21.76 -7.81 -10.15
C ASN A 709 -22.32 -7.48 -11.54
N ALA A 710 -21.96 -8.26 -12.57
CA ALA A 710 -22.55 -8.11 -13.90
C ALA A 710 -24.07 -8.36 -13.89
N PHE A 711 -24.53 -9.41 -13.19
CA PHE A 711 -25.96 -9.72 -13.05
C PHE A 711 -26.74 -8.65 -12.29
N SER A 712 -26.18 -8.04 -11.25
CA SER A 712 -26.83 -6.91 -10.56
C SER A 712 -27.14 -5.76 -11.52
N VAL A 713 -26.19 -5.39 -12.38
CA VAL A 713 -26.39 -4.36 -13.40
C VAL A 713 -27.46 -4.76 -14.43
N ILE A 714 -27.47 -6.04 -14.84
CA ILE A 714 -28.50 -6.57 -15.74
C ILE A 714 -29.88 -6.52 -15.08
N LYS A 715 -30.00 -6.93 -13.81
CA LYS A 715 -31.25 -6.90 -13.04
C LYS A 715 -31.78 -5.49 -12.86
N GLU A 716 -30.92 -4.51 -12.56
CA GLU A 716 -31.30 -3.09 -12.47
C GLU A 716 -31.86 -2.57 -13.80
N SER A 717 -31.22 -2.93 -14.92
CA SER A 717 -31.69 -2.55 -16.25
C SER A 717 -33.04 -3.21 -16.61
N LEU A 718 -33.21 -4.49 -16.26
CA LEU A 718 -34.46 -5.23 -16.48
C LEU A 718 -35.62 -4.70 -15.63
N ALA A 719 -35.37 -4.38 -14.36
CA ALA A 719 -36.34 -3.76 -13.45
C ALA A 719 -36.83 -2.40 -13.96
N GLN A 720 -35.95 -1.60 -14.56
CA GLN A 720 -36.31 -0.33 -15.23
C GLN A 720 -37.15 -0.54 -16.51
N SER A 721 -37.03 -1.70 -17.16
CA SER A 721 -37.77 -2.05 -18.38
C SER A 721 -39.10 -2.79 -18.15
N GLY A 722 -39.47 -3.06 -16.89
CA GLY A 722 -40.72 -3.73 -16.52
C GLY A 722 -40.81 -5.23 -16.86
N LYS A 723 -39.69 -5.86 -17.22
CA LYS A 723 -39.59 -7.30 -17.48
C LYS A 723 -38.87 -7.98 -16.32
N ALA A 724 -39.60 -8.66 -15.43
CA ALA A 724 -38.99 -9.56 -14.46
C ALA A 724 -38.54 -10.85 -15.16
N GLU A 725 -37.32 -11.29 -14.90
CA GLU A 725 -36.80 -12.56 -15.40
C GLU A 725 -37.46 -13.72 -14.63
N SER A 726 -37.98 -14.72 -15.35
CA SER A 726 -38.49 -15.94 -14.74
C SER A 726 -37.34 -16.92 -14.48
N SER A 727 -37.11 -17.30 -13.22
CA SER A 727 -36.15 -18.34 -12.83
C SER A 727 -36.30 -19.61 -13.67
N LYS A 728 -35.20 -20.26 -14.05
CA LYS A 728 -35.21 -21.55 -14.77
C LYS A 728 -35.69 -22.72 -13.92
N GLY A 729 -35.82 -22.52 -12.60
CA GLY A 729 -36.26 -23.53 -11.63
C GLY A 729 -35.67 -23.24 -10.25
N THR A 730 -36.33 -23.75 -9.21
CA THR A 730 -35.87 -23.58 -7.82
C THR A 730 -35.27 -24.89 -7.28
N VAL A 731 -34.05 -24.83 -6.77
CA VAL A 731 -33.28 -25.96 -6.24
C VAL A 731 -33.06 -25.79 -4.74
N VAL A 732 -33.28 -26.84 -3.95
CA VAL A 732 -32.88 -26.85 -2.53
C VAL A 732 -31.52 -27.50 -2.38
N LEU A 733 -30.63 -26.88 -1.59
CA LEU A 733 -29.32 -27.45 -1.26
C LEU A 733 -29.15 -27.56 0.26
N ALA A 734 -28.60 -28.68 0.74
CA ALA A 734 -28.32 -28.90 2.15
C ALA A 734 -27.09 -29.79 2.36
N THR A 735 -26.29 -29.51 3.39
CA THR A 735 -25.35 -30.49 3.94
C THR A 735 -26.09 -31.31 4.99
N VAL A 736 -26.02 -32.65 4.87
CA VAL A 736 -26.79 -33.57 5.70
C VAL A 736 -26.44 -33.46 7.20
N PHE A 737 -27.35 -33.89 8.05
CA PHE A 737 -27.16 -33.92 9.49
C PHE A 737 -25.83 -34.58 9.90
N GLY A 738 -25.13 -33.97 10.85
CA GLY A 738 -23.82 -34.39 11.34
C GLY A 738 -22.63 -33.90 10.51
N ASP A 739 -22.85 -33.26 9.35
CA ASP A 739 -21.77 -32.78 8.49
C ASP A 739 -21.74 -31.24 8.42
N ILE A 740 -20.59 -30.67 8.77
CA ILE A 740 -20.36 -29.22 8.83
C ILE A 740 -19.62 -28.68 7.59
N HIS A 741 -19.23 -29.55 6.66
CA HIS A 741 -18.49 -29.15 5.48
C HIS A 741 -19.47 -28.73 4.38
N ASP A 742 -19.40 -27.47 3.99
CA ASP A 742 -20.36 -26.83 3.08
C ASP A 742 -19.70 -26.21 1.85
N ILE A 743 -18.38 -26.30 1.70
CA ILE A 743 -17.65 -25.74 0.56
C ILE A 743 -18.22 -26.28 -0.76
N GLY A 744 -18.35 -27.61 -0.91
CA GLY A 744 -18.91 -28.23 -2.12
C GLY A 744 -20.33 -27.74 -2.43
N LYS A 745 -21.20 -27.67 -1.42
CA LYS A 745 -22.56 -27.15 -1.53
C LYS A 745 -22.58 -25.67 -1.96
N ASN A 746 -21.71 -24.84 -1.37
CA ASN A 746 -21.64 -23.41 -1.67
C ASN A 746 -21.13 -23.15 -3.09
N ILE A 747 -20.21 -23.98 -3.60
CA ILE A 747 -19.80 -23.94 -5.01
C ILE A 747 -20.99 -24.31 -5.90
N VAL A 748 -21.71 -25.38 -5.59
CA VAL A 748 -22.92 -25.78 -6.34
C VAL A 748 -23.97 -24.68 -6.34
N LYS A 749 -24.21 -24.03 -5.19
CA LYS A 749 -25.12 -22.88 -5.07
C LYS A 749 -24.69 -21.76 -6.03
N ALA A 750 -23.45 -21.29 -5.91
CA ALA A 750 -22.95 -20.18 -6.71
C ALA A 750 -23.05 -20.50 -8.21
N MET A 751 -22.75 -21.73 -8.62
CA MET A 751 -22.87 -22.15 -10.00
C MET A 751 -24.34 -22.22 -10.45
N LEU A 752 -25.25 -22.81 -9.68
CA LEU A 752 -26.68 -22.84 -10.05
C LEU A 752 -27.28 -21.44 -10.18
N GLU A 753 -26.98 -20.54 -9.23
CA GLU A 753 -27.42 -19.14 -9.29
C GLU A 753 -26.90 -18.44 -10.55
N ASN A 754 -25.63 -18.65 -10.90
CA ASN A 754 -25.02 -18.08 -12.10
C ASN A 754 -25.60 -18.60 -13.43
N TYR A 755 -26.16 -19.82 -13.45
CA TYR A 755 -26.82 -20.37 -14.65
C TYR A 755 -28.32 -20.02 -14.72
N GLY A 756 -28.83 -19.23 -13.77
CA GLY A 756 -30.20 -18.69 -13.76
C GLY A 756 -31.22 -19.52 -12.96
N TYR A 757 -30.76 -20.37 -12.04
CA TYR A 757 -31.62 -21.10 -11.11
C TYR A 757 -31.77 -20.33 -9.79
N GLU A 758 -32.92 -20.45 -9.15
CA GLU A 758 -33.11 -19.97 -7.79
C GLU A 758 -32.64 -21.05 -6.81
N VAL A 759 -31.83 -20.70 -5.81
CA VAL A 759 -31.30 -21.67 -4.84
C VAL A 759 -31.78 -21.35 -3.44
N ILE A 760 -32.44 -22.31 -2.80
CA ILE A 760 -32.77 -22.29 -1.39
C ILE A 760 -31.70 -23.09 -0.65
N ASP A 761 -30.80 -22.38 0.00
CA ASP A 761 -29.72 -22.97 0.78
C ASP A 761 -30.14 -23.14 2.23
N LEU A 762 -30.32 -24.39 2.67
CA LEU A 762 -30.68 -24.73 4.05
C LEU A 762 -29.47 -24.76 4.99
N GLY A 763 -28.26 -24.56 4.47
CA GLY A 763 -27.03 -24.51 5.25
C GLY A 763 -26.43 -25.90 5.51
N LYS A 764 -25.77 -26.02 6.66
CA LYS A 764 -25.01 -27.22 7.07
C LYS A 764 -25.57 -27.84 8.34
N ASN A 765 -25.26 -29.12 8.56
CA ASN A 765 -25.80 -29.90 9.67
C ASN A 765 -27.34 -29.83 9.70
N VAL A 766 -27.97 -30.02 8.54
CA VAL A 766 -29.40 -29.79 8.36
C VAL A 766 -30.20 -31.00 8.82
N ASP A 767 -31.20 -30.76 9.66
CA ASP A 767 -32.16 -31.79 10.09
C ASP A 767 -32.98 -32.30 8.88
N PRO A 768 -33.13 -33.63 8.69
CA PRO A 768 -33.93 -34.18 7.60
C PRO A 768 -35.34 -33.59 7.50
N GLN A 769 -35.98 -33.28 8.63
CA GLN A 769 -37.34 -32.75 8.66
C GLN A 769 -37.41 -31.36 8.00
N LEU A 770 -36.41 -30.50 8.20
CA LEU A 770 -36.37 -29.18 7.57
C LEU A 770 -36.27 -29.27 6.04
N ILE A 771 -35.51 -30.26 5.54
CA ILE A 771 -35.40 -30.52 4.10
C ILE A 771 -36.76 -30.94 3.55
N ILE A 772 -37.44 -31.86 4.25
CA ILE A 772 -38.75 -32.37 3.86
C ILE A 772 -39.79 -31.24 3.83
N ASP A 773 -39.90 -30.48 4.92
CA ASP A 773 -40.87 -29.40 5.05
C ASP A 773 -40.68 -28.36 3.93
N THR A 774 -39.43 -27.97 3.65
CA THR A 774 -39.10 -27.00 2.60
C THR A 774 -39.47 -27.53 1.21
N VAL A 775 -39.19 -28.79 0.92
CA VAL A 775 -39.48 -29.42 -0.38
C VAL A 775 -41.00 -29.48 -0.62
N LEU A 776 -41.75 -29.86 0.41
CA LEU A 776 -43.20 -29.97 0.33
C LEU A 776 -43.86 -28.59 0.25
N GLU A 777 -43.50 -27.65 1.11
CA GLU A 777 -44.12 -26.31 1.15
C GLU A 777 -43.90 -25.54 -0.15
N LYS A 778 -42.69 -25.61 -0.72
CA LYS A 778 -42.31 -24.80 -1.90
C LYS A 778 -42.39 -25.53 -3.24
N ASN A 779 -42.82 -26.78 -3.25
CA ASN A 779 -42.96 -27.59 -4.47
C ASN A 779 -41.69 -27.71 -5.30
N ILE A 780 -40.63 -28.10 -4.61
CA ILE A 780 -39.29 -28.23 -5.16
C ILE A 780 -39.16 -29.51 -6.00
N GLN A 781 -38.60 -29.36 -7.21
CA GLN A 781 -38.42 -30.46 -8.16
C GLN A 781 -37.02 -31.09 -8.11
N LEU A 782 -36.03 -30.38 -7.55
CA LEU A 782 -34.65 -30.85 -7.41
C LEU A 782 -34.08 -30.50 -6.04
N VAL A 783 -33.56 -31.51 -5.34
CA VAL A 783 -32.85 -31.39 -4.06
C VAL A 783 -31.42 -31.90 -4.22
N GLY A 784 -30.45 -31.08 -3.81
CA GLY A 784 -29.05 -31.45 -3.72
C GLY A 784 -28.63 -31.71 -2.27
N LEU A 785 -28.10 -32.91 -1.99
CA LEU A 785 -27.54 -33.27 -0.68
C LEU A 785 -26.03 -33.44 -0.77
N SER A 786 -25.31 -32.87 0.21
CA SER A 786 -23.85 -32.94 0.30
C SER A 786 -23.40 -33.64 1.58
N ALA A 787 -22.35 -34.47 1.50
CA ALA A 787 -21.61 -35.01 2.64
C ALA A 787 -20.11 -35.11 2.32
N LEU A 788 -19.24 -34.73 3.24
CA LEU A 788 -17.79 -34.87 3.11
C LEU A 788 -17.24 -35.99 3.99
N MET A 789 -17.85 -36.28 5.14
CA MET A 789 -17.35 -37.29 6.07
C MET A 789 -17.96 -38.67 5.79
N THR A 790 -17.16 -39.72 5.81
CA THR A 790 -17.68 -41.10 5.64
C THR A 790 -18.72 -41.46 6.70
N THR A 791 -18.62 -40.88 7.90
CA THR A 791 -19.56 -41.09 9.02
C THR A 791 -20.94 -40.46 8.80
N THR A 792 -21.07 -39.46 7.94
CA THR A 792 -22.32 -38.70 7.73
C THR A 792 -23.13 -39.20 6.52
N VAL A 793 -22.52 -40.08 5.72
CA VAL A 793 -23.16 -40.69 4.54
C VAL A 793 -24.39 -41.53 4.91
N ALA A 794 -24.41 -42.16 6.09
CA ALA A 794 -25.60 -42.88 6.58
C ALA A 794 -26.80 -41.95 6.85
N ASN A 795 -26.53 -40.71 7.28
CA ASN A 795 -27.58 -39.71 7.51
C ASN A 795 -28.15 -39.20 6.17
N MET A 796 -27.35 -39.22 5.10
CA MET A 796 -27.83 -38.94 3.75
C MET A 796 -28.83 -40.00 3.29
N GLU A 797 -28.52 -41.30 3.50
CA GLU A 797 -29.44 -42.39 3.20
C GLU A 797 -30.77 -42.23 3.96
N GLU A 798 -30.69 -41.92 5.25
CA GLU A 798 -31.87 -41.72 6.09
C GLU A 798 -32.71 -40.52 5.63
N THR A 799 -32.06 -39.41 5.26
CA THR A 799 -32.72 -38.22 4.70
C THR A 799 -33.47 -38.56 3.41
N ILE A 800 -32.84 -39.32 2.50
CA ILE A 800 -33.47 -39.74 1.24
C ILE A 800 -34.69 -40.61 1.51
N LYS A 801 -34.58 -41.60 2.42
CA LYS A 801 -35.69 -42.49 2.78
C LYS A 801 -36.88 -41.71 3.34
N GLN A 802 -36.63 -40.79 4.28
CA GLN A 802 -37.69 -39.99 4.89
C GLN A 802 -38.34 -39.05 3.87
N LEU A 803 -37.56 -38.40 3.01
CA LEU A 803 -38.07 -37.53 1.95
C LEU A 803 -38.92 -38.29 0.94
N ARG A 804 -38.49 -39.48 0.50
CA ARG A 804 -39.29 -40.34 -0.39
C ARG A 804 -40.61 -40.77 0.24
N ALA A 805 -40.59 -41.17 1.52
CA ALA A 805 -41.79 -41.56 2.24
C ALA A 805 -42.78 -40.39 2.39
N ALA A 806 -42.29 -39.17 2.61
CA ALA A 806 -43.12 -37.97 2.68
C ALA A 806 -43.72 -37.60 1.31
N LEU A 807 -42.93 -37.61 0.24
CA LEU A 807 -43.38 -37.33 -1.12
C LEU A 807 -44.43 -38.35 -1.61
N ALA A 808 -44.29 -39.62 -1.25
CA ALA A 808 -45.25 -40.67 -1.58
C ALA A 808 -46.63 -40.44 -0.92
N LYS A 809 -46.67 -39.92 0.32
CA LYS A 809 -47.93 -39.59 1.01
C LYS A 809 -48.70 -38.46 0.31
N GLU A 810 -48.00 -37.53 -0.32
CA GLU A 810 -48.60 -36.40 -1.05
C GLU A 810 -48.75 -36.64 -2.55
N ASN A 811 -48.38 -37.84 -3.05
CA ASN A 811 -48.39 -38.19 -4.47
C ASN A 811 -47.56 -37.21 -5.36
N ARG A 812 -46.39 -36.81 -4.85
CA ARG A 812 -45.47 -35.85 -5.48
C ARG A 812 -44.15 -36.50 -5.86
N THR A 813 -43.44 -35.88 -6.80
CA THR A 813 -42.12 -36.35 -7.23
C THR A 813 -41.10 -35.22 -7.12
N CYS A 814 -39.91 -35.57 -6.62
CA CYS A 814 -38.77 -34.67 -6.50
C CYS A 814 -37.52 -35.49 -6.86
N LYS A 815 -36.63 -34.91 -7.65
CA LYS A 815 -35.35 -35.53 -8.02
C LYS A 815 -34.29 -35.19 -6.98
N ILE A 816 -33.47 -36.17 -6.64
CA ILE A 816 -32.44 -36.06 -5.62
C ILE A 816 -31.07 -36.27 -6.28
N VAL A 817 -30.25 -35.23 -6.25
CA VAL A 817 -28.84 -35.29 -6.62
C VAL A 817 -27.98 -35.32 -5.37
N VAL A 818 -27.02 -36.24 -5.31
CA VAL A 818 -26.08 -36.35 -4.19
C VAL A 818 -24.66 -36.10 -4.66
N GLY A 819 -23.87 -35.46 -3.80
CA GLY A 819 -22.46 -35.17 -4.04
C GLY A 819 -21.66 -35.17 -2.74
N GLY A 820 -20.33 -35.15 -2.87
CA GLY A 820 -19.46 -35.27 -1.71
C GLY A 820 -18.16 -36.01 -2.01
N ALA A 821 -17.06 -35.62 -1.37
CA ALA A 821 -15.74 -36.21 -1.62
C ALA A 821 -15.65 -37.72 -1.31
N VAL A 822 -16.56 -38.22 -0.46
CA VAL A 822 -16.61 -39.63 -0.02
C VAL A 822 -17.66 -40.45 -0.76
N LEU A 823 -18.47 -39.85 -1.65
CA LEU A 823 -19.49 -40.56 -2.40
C LEU A 823 -18.94 -41.14 -3.70
N THR A 824 -19.51 -42.28 -4.11
CA THR A 824 -19.27 -42.89 -5.42
C THR A 824 -20.61 -43.09 -6.15
N PRO A 825 -20.60 -43.26 -7.49
CA PRO A 825 -21.81 -43.56 -8.23
C PRO A 825 -22.57 -44.78 -7.70
N GLU A 826 -21.86 -45.86 -7.36
CA GLU A 826 -22.45 -47.11 -6.87
C GLU A 826 -23.11 -46.90 -5.50
N TYR A 827 -22.49 -46.08 -4.65
CA TYR A 827 -23.04 -45.80 -3.33
C TYR A 827 -24.26 -44.88 -3.41
N ALA A 828 -24.23 -43.87 -4.28
CA ALA A 828 -25.38 -42.98 -4.52
C ALA A 828 -26.62 -43.76 -4.99
N GLU A 829 -26.44 -44.74 -5.87
CA GLU A 829 -27.53 -45.64 -6.30
C GLU A 829 -28.06 -46.48 -5.14
N LYS A 830 -27.17 -47.05 -4.33
CA LYS A 830 -27.54 -47.89 -3.16
C LYS A 830 -28.42 -47.14 -2.16
N ILE A 831 -28.18 -45.85 -1.95
CA ILE A 831 -28.95 -45.01 -1.01
C ILE A 831 -30.22 -44.39 -1.61
N GLY A 832 -30.51 -44.66 -2.88
CA GLY A 832 -31.76 -44.25 -3.55
C GLY A 832 -31.76 -42.82 -4.12
N ALA A 833 -30.58 -42.24 -4.40
CA ALA A 833 -30.47 -40.98 -5.13
C ALA A 833 -30.81 -41.17 -6.63
N ASP A 834 -31.38 -40.15 -7.28
CA ASP A 834 -31.62 -40.19 -8.74
C ASP A 834 -30.34 -39.91 -9.53
N TYR A 835 -29.47 -39.04 -8.99
CA TYR A 835 -28.25 -38.59 -9.65
C TYR A 835 -27.08 -38.56 -8.68
N TYR A 836 -25.89 -38.91 -9.19
CA TYR A 836 -24.61 -38.62 -8.54
C TYR A 836 -23.91 -37.52 -9.34
N SER A 837 -23.40 -36.50 -8.65
CA SER A 837 -22.58 -35.45 -9.26
C SER A 837 -21.22 -35.38 -8.58
N LYS A 838 -20.16 -35.54 -9.37
CA LYS A 838 -18.78 -35.50 -8.88
C LYS A 838 -18.30 -34.06 -8.60
N ASP A 839 -18.90 -33.07 -9.25
CA ASP A 839 -18.56 -31.66 -9.18
C ASP A 839 -19.78 -30.77 -9.43
N ALA A 840 -19.61 -29.46 -9.26
CA ALA A 840 -20.70 -28.50 -9.41
C ALA A 840 -21.24 -28.38 -10.84
N MET A 841 -20.40 -28.59 -11.87
CA MET A 841 -20.81 -28.51 -13.27
C MET A 841 -21.74 -29.67 -13.64
N GLN A 842 -21.48 -30.86 -13.12
CA GLN A 842 -22.41 -31.99 -13.25
C GLN A 842 -23.75 -31.70 -12.59
N THR A 843 -23.77 -31.06 -11.42
CA THR A 843 -25.02 -30.66 -10.77
C THR A 843 -25.80 -29.64 -11.62
N VAL A 844 -25.12 -28.70 -12.28
CA VAL A 844 -25.76 -27.78 -13.24
C VAL A 844 -26.33 -28.55 -14.44
N ALA A 845 -25.63 -29.57 -14.94
CA ALA A 845 -26.14 -30.42 -16.02
C ALA A 845 -27.39 -31.20 -15.60
N VAL A 846 -27.41 -31.73 -14.37
CA VAL A 846 -28.60 -32.38 -13.78
C VAL A 846 -29.76 -31.39 -13.66
N ALA A 847 -29.50 -30.16 -13.22
CA ALA A 847 -30.54 -29.13 -13.17
C ALA A 847 -31.13 -28.82 -14.57
N LYS A 848 -30.28 -28.73 -15.61
CA LYS A 848 -30.74 -28.56 -16.99
C LYS A 848 -31.64 -29.71 -17.46
N GLU A 849 -31.26 -30.95 -17.14
CA GLU A 849 -32.04 -32.15 -17.47
C GLU A 849 -33.40 -32.16 -16.74
N VAL A 850 -33.43 -31.82 -15.45
CA VAL A 850 -34.65 -31.87 -14.62
C VAL A 850 -35.63 -30.77 -14.99
N PHE A 851 -35.16 -29.55 -15.27
CA PHE A 851 -36.02 -28.40 -15.57
C PHE A 851 -36.28 -28.19 -17.08
N GLY A 852 -35.66 -28.99 -17.97
CA GLY A 852 -35.96 -29.01 -19.40
C GLY A 852 -35.64 -27.69 -20.12
N SER A 853 -34.41 -27.18 -19.98
CA SER A 853 -33.92 -25.97 -20.66
C SER A 853 -33.05 -26.29 -21.88
#